data_AF-A0A2J6SAT3-F1
#
_entry.id   AF-A0A2J6SAT3-F1
#
_cell.length_a   1.000
_cell.length_b   1.000
_cell.length_c   1.000
_cell.angle_alpha   90.00
_cell.angle_beta   90.00
_cell.angle_gamma   90.00
#
_symmetry.space_group_name_H-M   'P 1'
#
loop_
_entity.id
_entity.type
_entity.pdbx_description
1 polymer ?
#
loop_
_entity_poly.entity_id
_entity_poly.type
_entity_poly.pdbx_seq_one_letter_code
_entity_poly.pdbx_strand_id
1 'polypeptide(L)'
;MSPNKLSQDQSDTLFDILTHHETYAEIQAYAWPDTIHNFGYPFTEKGPQSSSPILHTLVNRFISKQPGIEMLPPDFWQERLGVLVSNMGDAGLSESYDKGALGTRKTLATAFATLMEFVARGYVGGYARSQNNDSERNYDLDNAEHLIQAWEDAAQGFVYGNMVDELFDQMAESERLVDQSPVIQAATEYLLIWAASLLHHIFVLSPDGQYLLKLLENLNKLMPYMAVRQILRIGNVATMMNGMLRLLLTKVSVGSITKWAGMGKNADPPMNLLQRIISTVLGWDNSEFRDIVVKIEKTKNGPSKAHLDAIRLHVQKPRLDREHLRDLSIKQSKSAVVVIFENARPPLSTALSESQHTQALEYYAALLSMRDREELIRIVCRQEPDLFTPSVQEMVAAYEPGIRSLHKGVDLSGAIYDLQGFLDDLIKLGKAKNNDNGSSNIAGTHRPPSVEEYVSLFRKYMPCLFRYMHQIAKNCPEIREGFREYGREALGGFGNDGNESRGVMTGPLNQLFSAIPPDQQLAVLEKLDAHSAYLTALKISSAKRTQSIIDNTSATMYGTGAYLAKWHHLLDETLITPARAVGPIRRGRDVKYKEGKWKGKAMWDSEAISREAMKDVPEAPDVGIVVKILGRPFKAVLQEMIIIA
;
A
#
# COMPACT_ATOMS: atom_id res chain seq x y z
N MET A 1 -2.03 41.59 16.62
CA MET A 1 -0.64 41.11 16.45
C MET A 1 -0.74 39.63 16.17
N SER A 2 -0.27 39.15 15.01
CA SER A 2 -0.19 37.71 14.75
C SER A 2 0.86 37.11 15.70
N PRO A 3 0.60 35.97 16.36
CA PRO A 3 1.59 35.36 17.22
C PRO A 3 2.76 34.87 16.36
N ASN A 4 4.00 35.29 16.65
CA ASN A 4 5.21 34.82 15.96
C ASN A 4 5.66 33.42 16.41
N LYS A 5 4.80 32.64 17.05
CA LYS A 5 5.13 31.31 17.56
C LYS A 5 3.88 30.43 17.60
N LEU A 6 4.00 29.20 17.13
CA LEU A 6 2.96 28.19 17.20
C LEU A 6 2.82 27.69 18.64
N SER A 7 1.57 27.37 19.03
CA SER A 7 1.34 26.51 20.20
C SER A 7 1.89 25.09 19.94
N GLN A 8 1.97 24.26 20.98
CA GLN A 8 2.40 22.86 20.79
C GLN A 8 1.43 22.12 19.86
N ASP A 9 0.13 22.21 20.14
CA ASP A 9 -0.92 21.60 19.31
C ASP A 9 -0.86 22.06 17.86
N GLN A 10 -0.62 23.36 17.61
CA GLN A 10 -0.48 23.90 16.25
C GLN A 10 0.79 23.40 15.57
N SER A 11 1.89 23.27 16.31
CA SER A 11 3.14 22.69 15.79
C SER A 11 2.95 21.21 15.42
N ASP A 12 2.31 20.42 16.28
CA ASP A 12 2.06 19.00 16.05
C ASP A 12 1.10 18.79 14.88
N THR A 13 0.09 19.66 14.77
CA THR A 13 -0.85 19.66 13.64
C THR A 13 -0.18 20.07 12.33
N LEU A 14 0.69 21.08 12.36
CA LEU A 14 1.46 21.47 11.18
C LEU A 14 2.37 20.33 10.73
N PHE A 15 3.02 19.66 11.67
CA PHE A 15 3.85 18.49 11.38
C PHE A 15 3.03 17.33 10.79
N ASP A 16 1.84 17.08 11.33
CA ASP A 16 0.90 16.06 10.83
C ASP A 16 0.53 16.30 9.36
N ILE A 17 0.13 17.53 9.02
CA ILE A 17 -0.24 17.92 7.66
C ILE A 17 0.95 17.77 6.71
N LEU A 18 2.09 18.39 7.06
CA LEU A 18 3.23 18.44 6.17
C LEU A 18 3.83 17.05 5.92
N THR A 19 3.92 16.20 6.95
CA THR A 19 4.43 14.84 6.80
C THR A 19 3.48 13.95 5.99
N HIS A 20 2.16 14.08 6.18
CA HIS A 20 1.15 13.37 5.39
C HIS A 20 1.29 13.67 3.89
N HIS A 21 1.35 14.96 3.54
CA HIS A 21 1.45 15.40 2.15
C HIS A 21 2.82 15.11 1.53
N GLU A 22 3.91 15.32 2.25
CA GLU A 22 5.26 15.03 1.73
C GLU A 22 5.48 13.54 1.51
N THR A 23 5.06 12.69 2.47
CA THR A 23 5.19 11.21 2.32
C THR A 23 4.47 10.73 1.06
N TYR A 24 3.24 11.20 0.83
CA TYR A 24 2.50 10.84 -0.38
C TYR A 24 3.15 11.43 -1.64
N ALA A 25 3.64 12.67 -1.61
CA ALA A 25 4.32 13.31 -2.73
C ALA A 25 5.59 12.54 -3.14
N GLU A 26 6.39 12.09 -2.19
CA GLU A 26 7.56 11.24 -2.45
C GLU A 26 7.17 9.90 -3.08
N ILE A 27 6.13 9.23 -2.59
CA ILE A 27 5.61 7.99 -3.20
C ILE A 27 5.12 8.23 -4.64
N GLN A 28 4.46 9.36 -4.90
CA GLN A 28 4.03 9.72 -6.25
C GLN A 28 5.22 10.01 -7.19
N ALA A 29 6.32 10.53 -6.66
CA ALA A 29 7.51 10.86 -7.44
C ALA A 29 8.10 9.61 -8.14
N TYR A 30 7.99 8.42 -7.55
CA TYR A 30 8.40 7.13 -8.16
C TYR A 30 7.67 6.76 -9.46
N ALA A 31 6.65 7.52 -9.86
CA ALA A 31 6.16 7.45 -11.22
C ALA A 31 7.24 7.85 -12.26
N TRP A 32 8.33 8.50 -11.82
CA TRP A 32 9.40 9.04 -12.64
C TRP A 32 10.75 8.35 -12.34
N PRO A 33 11.54 8.03 -13.39
CA PRO A 33 12.86 7.40 -13.23
C PRO A 33 13.83 8.31 -12.45
N ASP A 34 13.74 9.64 -12.61
CA ASP A 34 14.62 10.59 -11.93
C ASP A 34 14.58 10.46 -10.40
N THR A 35 13.47 9.97 -9.83
CA THR A 35 13.36 9.75 -8.39
C THR A 35 14.30 8.67 -7.88
N ILE A 36 14.51 7.58 -8.64
CA ILE A 36 15.47 6.54 -8.22
C ILE A 36 16.91 7.01 -8.44
N HIS A 37 17.17 7.78 -9.50
CA HIS A 37 18.49 8.37 -9.78
C HIS A 37 18.90 9.45 -8.78
N ASN A 38 17.95 10.15 -8.17
CA ASN A 38 18.20 11.17 -7.16
C ASN A 38 17.83 10.70 -5.73
N PHE A 39 17.66 9.38 -5.55
CA PHE A 39 17.27 8.84 -4.26
C PHE A 39 18.39 8.93 -3.22
N GLY A 40 19.64 8.66 -3.63
CA GLY A 40 20.77 8.48 -2.72
C GLY A 40 21.07 7.00 -2.46
N TYR A 41 21.93 6.74 -1.47
CA TYR A 41 22.27 5.38 -1.06
C TYR A 41 21.00 4.63 -0.59
N PRO A 42 20.81 3.34 -0.93
CA PRO A 42 21.73 2.45 -1.64
C PRO A 42 21.64 2.45 -3.18
N PHE A 43 20.70 3.20 -3.78
CA PHE A 43 20.43 3.17 -5.22
C PHE A 43 21.40 3.98 -6.08
N THR A 44 22.08 4.95 -5.48
CA THR A 44 23.21 5.67 -6.09
C THR A 44 24.34 5.78 -5.09
N GLU A 45 25.58 5.96 -5.57
CA GLU A 45 26.70 6.36 -4.71
C GLU A 45 26.35 7.64 -3.92
N LYS A 46 27.02 7.88 -2.79
CA LYS A 46 26.76 9.04 -1.90
C LYS A 46 26.83 10.37 -2.69
N GLY A 47 25.68 10.83 -3.15
CA GLY A 47 25.46 12.07 -3.89
C GLY A 47 24.64 13.07 -3.06
N PRO A 48 24.33 14.26 -3.61
CA PRO A 48 23.65 15.35 -2.87
C PRO A 48 22.25 14.97 -2.36
N GLN A 49 21.65 15.88 -1.58
CA GLN A 49 20.33 15.78 -0.94
C GLN A 49 19.32 14.91 -1.71
N SER A 50 18.82 13.86 -1.05
CA SER A 50 17.80 12.97 -1.63
C SER A 50 16.57 13.77 -2.09
N SER A 51 16.05 13.44 -3.28
CA SER A 51 14.76 13.98 -3.74
C SER A 51 13.57 13.47 -2.92
N SER A 52 13.77 12.41 -2.14
CA SER A 52 12.74 11.75 -1.33
C SER A 52 13.26 11.55 0.11
N PRO A 53 13.45 12.63 0.88
CA PRO A 53 14.10 12.57 2.18
C PRO A 53 13.42 11.60 3.18
N ILE A 54 12.09 11.56 3.24
CA ILE A 54 11.38 10.66 4.15
C ILE A 54 11.66 9.21 3.77
N LEU A 55 11.41 8.83 2.52
CA LEU A 55 11.59 7.46 2.06
C LEU A 55 13.06 7.04 2.07
N HIS A 56 13.98 7.94 1.77
CA HIS A 56 15.43 7.70 1.92
C HIS A 56 15.79 7.38 3.37
N THR A 57 15.26 8.14 4.33
CA THR A 57 15.47 7.86 5.76
C THR A 57 14.90 6.50 6.13
N LEU A 58 13.66 6.21 5.71
CA LEU A 58 13.01 4.93 6.03
C LEU A 58 13.73 3.73 5.41
N VAL A 59 14.14 3.82 4.14
CA VAL A 59 14.89 2.75 3.47
C VAL A 59 16.24 2.53 4.15
N ASN A 60 16.98 3.60 4.45
CA ASN A 60 18.29 3.45 5.08
C ASN A 60 18.19 2.89 6.49
N ARG A 61 17.22 3.35 7.29
CA ARG A 61 17.10 2.90 8.68
C ARG A 61 16.48 1.53 8.83
N PHE A 62 15.39 1.25 8.10
CA PHE A 62 14.57 0.06 8.33
C PHE A 62 14.73 -1.03 7.27
N ILE A 63 15.21 -0.71 6.08
CA ILE A 63 15.38 -1.72 5.02
C ILE A 63 16.85 -2.12 4.88
N SER A 64 17.76 -1.16 4.71
CA SER A 64 19.17 -1.44 4.40
C SER A 64 19.93 -2.10 5.55
N LYS A 65 19.45 -1.94 6.79
CA LYS A 65 20.04 -2.49 8.03
C LYS A 65 19.38 -3.79 8.49
N GLN A 66 18.35 -4.26 7.79
CA GLN A 66 17.68 -5.49 8.17
C GLN A 66 18.65 -6.68 8.02
N PRO A 67 18.70 -7.62 8.99
CA PRO A 67 19.52 -8.82 8.90
C PRO A 67 19.27 -9.57 7.59
N GLY A 68 20.33 -9.83 6.83
CA GLY A 68 20.28 -10.38 5.48
C GLY A 68 20.31 -9.31 4.38
N ILE A 69 19.44 -8.29 4.43
CA ILE A 69 19.43 -7.21 3.41
C ILE A 69 20.73 -6.40 3.44
N GLU A 70 21.30 -6.19 4.63
CA GLU A 70 22.60 -5.51 4.80
C GLU A 70 23.76 -6.21 4.07
N MET A 71 23.61 -7.49 3.73
CA MET A 71 24.61 -8.29 3.02
C MET A 71 24.49 -8.18 1.49
N LEU A 72 23.44 -7.50 0.99
CA LEU A 72 23.24 -7.35 -0.45
C LEU A 72 24.33 -6.46 -1.06
N PRO A 73 24.94 -6.88 -2.19
CA PRO A 73 25.99 -6.11 -2.83
C PRO A 73 25.44 -4.81 -3.42
N PRO A 74 26.28 -3.77 -3.62
CA PRO A 74 25.86 -2.53 -4.28
C PRO A 74 25.17 -2.76 -5.64
N ASP A 75 25.67 -3.71 -6.45
CA ASP A 75 25.11 -4.03 -7.77
C ASP A 75 23.66 -4.53 -7.70
N PHE A 76 23.25 -5.17 -6.60
CA PHE A 76 21.84 -5.52 -6.37
C PHE A 76 20.96 -4.27 -6.40
N TRP A 77 21.38 -3.23 -5.69
CA TRP A 77 20.62 -1.98 -5.56
C TRP A 77 20.72 -1.14 -6.82
N GLN A 78 21.92 -0.96 -7.35
CA GLN A 78 22.19 0.02 -8.41
C GLN A 78 21.89 -0.53 -9.79
N GLU A 79 22.39 -1.72 -10.11
CA GLU A 79 22.33 -2.29 -11.46
C GLU A 79 21.10 -3.17 -11.69
N ARG A 80 20.47 -3.66 -10.61
CA ARG A 80 19.28 -4.53 -10.71
C ARG A 80 18.02 -3.85 -10.21
N LEU A 81 17.82 -3.77 -8.90
CA LEU A 81 16.58 -3.22 -8.34
C LEU A 81 16.34 -1.77 -8.79
N GLY A 82 17.38 -0.95 -8.79
CA GLY A 82 17.35 0.43 -9.28
C GLY A 82 16.94 0.53 -10.74
N VAL A 83 17.55 -0.28 -11.62
CA VAL A 83 17.18 -0.33 -13.05
C VAL A 83 15.76 -0.87 -13.25
N LEU A 84 15.34 -1.87 -12.48
CA LEU A 84 13.98 -2.41 -12.55
C LEU A 84 12.93 -1.35 -12.17
N VAL A 85 13.17 -0.60 -11.09
CA VAL A 85 12.31 0.51 -10.64
C VAL A 85 12.33 1.65 -11.66
N SER A 86 13.51 2.01 -12.20
CA SER A 86 13.65 3.02 -13.26
C SER A 86 12.82 2.63 -14.49
N ASN A 87 12.92 1.38 -14.94
CA ASN A 87 12.16 0.87 -16.08
C ASN A 87 10.65 0.92 -15.85
N MET A 88 10.19 0.67 -14.62
CA MET A 88 8.78 0.86 -14.26
C MET A 88 8.36 2.33 -14.30
N GLY A 89 9.25 3.24 -13.89
CA GLY A 89 9.10 4.68 -14.08
C GLY A 89 8.96 5.04 -15.56
N ASP A 90 9.91 4.59 -16.40
CA ASP A 90 9.96 4.86 -17.84
C ASP A 90 8.78 4.29 -18.62
N ALA A 91 8.18 3.19 -18.15
CA ALA A 91 6.96 2.63 -18.74
C ALA A 91 5.83 3.67 -18.80
N GLY A 92 5.83 4.66 -17.92
CA GLY A 92 4.80 5.69 -17.85
C GLY A 92 3.42 5.08 -17.75
N LEU A 93 3.25 4.22 -16.74
CA LEU A 93 1.98 3.56 -16.42
C LEU A 93 0.89 4.61 -16.21
N SER A 94 -0.32 4.32 -16.68
CA SER A 94 -1.40 5.31 -16.68
C SER A 94 -1.87 5.73 -15.28
N GLU A 95 -2.43 6.93 -15.19
CA GLU A 95 -2.98 7.53 -13.97
C GLU A 95 -4.49 7.32 -13.85
N SER A 96 -5.01 7.43 -12.62
CA SER A 96 -6.47 7.41 -12.36
C SER A 96 -7.22 8.47 -13.18
N TYR A 97 -6.58 9.62 -13.42
CA TYR A 97 -7.14 10.70 -14.23
C TYR A 97 -7.54 10.22 -15.63
N ASP A 98 -6.62 9.55 -16.32
CA ASP A 98 -6.80 9.12 -17.71
C ASP A 98 -7.81 7.97 -17.81
N LYS A 99 -7.77 7.05 -16.83
CA LYS A 99 -8.69 5.91 -16.76
C LYS A 99 -10.12 6.31 -16.39
N GLY A 100 -10.31 7.50 -15.82
CA GLY A 100 -11.62 7.98 -15.39
C GLY A 100 -12.19 7.28 -14.15
N ALA A 101 -11.35 6.56 -13.42
CA ALA A 101 -11.66 5.77 -12.23
C ALA A 101 -10.42 5.68 -11.32
N LEU A 102 -10.61 5.38 -10.04
CA LEU A 102 -9.49 5.07 -9.15
C LEU A 102 -8.90 3.72 -9.55
N GLY A 103 -7.60 3.70 -9.87
CA GLY A 103 -6.91 2.46 -10.21
C GLY A 103 -6.19 1.84 -9.02
N THR A 104 -5.92 0.54 -9.12
CA THR A 104 -5.30 -0.26 -8.05
C THR A 104 -3.95 0.32 -7.57
N ARG A 105 -3.13 0.84 -8.49
CA ARG A 105 -1.86 1.51 -8.15
C ARG A 105 -2.10 2.73 -7.25
N LYS A 106 -3.13 3.53 -7.53
CA LYS A 106 -3.49 4.69 -6.71
C LYS A 106 -3.95 4.24 -5.33
N THR A 107 -4.87 3.27 -5.28
CA THR A 107 -5.40 2.68 -4.05
C THR A 107 -4.29 2.17 -3.13
N LEU A 108 -3.37 1.36 -3.66
CA LEU A 108 -2.25 0.80 -2.91
C LEU A 108 -1.21 1.87 -2.53
N ALA A 109 -0.88 2.81 -3.43
CA ALA A 109 0.08 3.87 -3.14
C ALA A 109 -0.40 4.80 -2.02
N THR A 110 -1.69 5.17 -2.02
CA THR A 110 -2.26 5.98 -0.93
C THR A 110 -2.34 5.20 0.38
N ALA A 111 -2.66 3.90 0.34
CA ALA A 111 -2.65 3.05 1.53
C ALA A 111 -1.25 3.01 2.14
N PHE A 112 -0.24 2.72 1.31
CA PHE A 112 1.15 2.67 1.72
C PHE A 112 1.63 4.02 2.27
N ALA A 113 1.26 5.14 1.64
CA ALA A 113 1.57 6.48 2.16
C ALA A 113 1.03 6.69 3.57
N THR A 114 -0.23 6.32 3.80
CA THR A 114 -0.82 6.45 5.15
C THR A 114 -0.25 5.51 6.18
N LEU A 115 0.42 4.42 5.80
CA LEU A 115 1.13 3.56 6.75
C LEU A 115 2.54 4.11 7.04
N MET A 116 3.26 4.49 5.99
CA MET A 116 4.62 5.03 6.10
C MET A 116 4.67 6.36 6.84
N GLU A 117 3.64 7.20 6.74
CA GLU A 117 3.61 8.46 7.48
C GLU A 117 3.62 8.29 9.01
N PHE A 118 3.14 7.18 9.56
CA PHE A 118 3.17 6.95 11.02
C PHE A 118 4.61 6.68 11.47
N VAL A 119 5.30 5.82 10.73
CA VAL A 119 6.72 5.52 10.95
C VAL A 119 7.55 6.79 10.75
N ALA A 120 7.31 7.52 9.66
CA ALA A 120 7.99 8.78 9.35
C ALA A 120 7.78 9.84 10.43
N ARG A 121 6.54 10.05 10.89
CA ARG A 121 6.26 11.03 11.97
C ARG A 121 6.94 10.64 13.27
N GLY A 122 6.89 9.36 13.66
CA GLY A 122 7.55 8.90 14.87
C GLY A 122 9.06 9.07 14.81
N TYR A 123 9.67 8.77 13.67
CA TYR A 123 11.13 8.84 13.50
C TYR A 123 11.63 10.27 13.35
N VAL A 124 11.04 11.05 12.43
CA VAL A 124 11.45 12.43 12.14
C VAL A 124 11.06 13.39 13.26
N GLY A 125 9.88 13.19 13.86
CA GLY A 125 9.38 14.01 14.96
C GLY A 125 9.97 13.67 16.32
N GLY A 126 10.48 12.45 16.49
CA GLY A 126 10.75 11.84 17.78
C GLY A 126 9.45 11.48 18.51
N TYR A 127 9.52 10.44 19.34
CA TYR A 127 8.41 9.97 20.16
C TYR A 127 8.61 10.43 21.60
N ALA A 128 7.81 11.35 22.13
CA ALA A 128 8.07 11.95 23.46
C ALA A 128 8.00 10.92 24.59
N ARG A 129 8.92 11.02 25.56
CA ARG A 129 8.93 10.15 26.75
C ARG A 129 7.77 10.47 27.68
N SER A 130 6.98 9.46 28.03
CA SER A 130 5.92 9.59 29.05
C SER A 130 6.54 9.72 30.45
N GLN A 131 5.96 10.58 31.30
CA GLN A 131 6.34 10.68 32.71
C GLN A 131 5.64 9.62 33.59
N ASN A 132 4.57 9.00 33.09
CA ASN A 132 3.79 7.99 33.82
C ASN A 132 3.99 6.62 33.16
N ASN A 133 5.04 5.90 33.54
CA ASN A 133 5.23 4.49 33.19
C ASN A 133 4.99 3.63 34.44
N ASP A 134 3.72 3.30 34.71
CA ASP A 134 3.40 2.20 35.62
C ASP A 134 3.62 0.89 34.87
N SER A 135 4.76 0.24 35.09
CA SER A 135 5.13 -1.03 34.45
C SER A 135 4.24 -2.22 34.84
N GLU A 136 3.34 -2.07 35.81
CA GLU A 136 2.47 -3.13 36.34
C GLU A 136 0.96 -2.82 36.15
N ARG A 137 0.61 -2.07 35.10
CA ARG A 137 -0.79 -1.78 34.81
C ARG A 137 -1.52 -3.05 34.34
N ASN A 138 -2.72 -3.29 34.89
CA ASN A 138 -3.60 -4.35 34.41
C ASN A 138 -4.46 -3.85 33.25
N TYR A 139 -4.53 -4.60 32.15
CA TYR A 139 -5.27 -4.25 30.95
C TYR A 139 -6.52 -5.11 30.83
N ASP A 140 -7.65 -4.47 30.56
CA ASP A 140 -8.91 -5.17 30.30
C ASP A 140 -9.03 -5.32 28.78
N LEU A 141 -9.03 -6.56 28.30
CA LEU A 141 -9.10 -6.87 26.87
C LEU A 141 -10.47 -6.53 26.27
N ASP A 142 -11.48 -6.35 27.12
CA ASP A 142 -12.83 -5.96 26.72
C ASP A 142 -13.02 -4.41 26.73
N ASN A 143 -11.96 -3.64 26.99
CA ASN A 143 -11.99 -2.17 27.03
C ASN A 143 -11.05 -1.53 26.00
N ALA A 144 -11.62 -0.76 25.07
CA ALA A 144 -10.88 -0.09 24.01
C ALA A 144 -9.82 0.90 24.49
N GLU A 145 -10.08 1.65 25.56
CA GLU A 145 -9.11 2.61 26.13
C GLU A 145 -7.92 1.86 26.73
N HIS A 146 -8.16 0.73 27.38
CA HIS A 146 -7.08 -0.11 27.92
C HIS A 146 -6.22 -0.71 26.81
N LEU A 147 -6.80 -1.15 25.69
CA LEU A 147 -6.03 -1.64 24.54
C LEU A 147 -5.18 -0.54 23.89
N ILE A 148 -5.75 0.66 23.73
CA ILE A 148 -5.01 1.82 23.21
C ILE A 148 -3.85 2.18 24.16
N GLN A 149 -4.11 2.21 25.46
CA GLN A 149 -3.09 2.50 26.46
C GLN A 149 -2.00 1.42 26.48
N ALA A 150 -2.34 0.15 26.34
CA ALA A 150 -1.36 -0.94 26.25
C ALA A 150 -0.43 -0.78 25.05
N TRP A 151 -0.96 -0.36 23.90
CA TRP A 151 -0.15 -0.05 22.73
C TRP A 151 0.81 1.12 22.99
N GLU A 152 0.35 2.19 23.65
CA GLU A 152 1.21 3.32 24.01
C GLU A 152 2.29 2.92 25.03
N ASP A 153 1.93 2.14 26.05
CA ASP A 153 2.88 1.64 27.05
C ASP A 153 3.92 0.71 26.40
N ALA A 154 3.49 -0.15 25.45
CA ALA A 154 4.39 -0.97 24.64
C ALA A 154 5.32 -0.11 23.77
N ALA A 155 4.80 0.94 23.11
CA ALA A 155 5.59 1.87 22.31
C ALA A 155 6.64 2.61 23.16
N GLN A 156 6.28 3.07 24.36
CA GLN A 156 7.24 3.65 25.31
C GLN A 156 8.31 2.62 25.70
N GLY A 157 7.92 1.37 25.96
CA GLY A 157 8.85 0.27 26.25
C GLY A 157 9.77 -0.07 25.08
N PHE A 158 9.28 0.03 23.83
CA PHE A 158 10.08 -0.22 22.62
C PHE A 158 11.12 0.87 22.36
N VAL A 159 10.78 2.13 22.64
CA VAL A 159 11.67 3.28 22.39
C VAL A 159 12.61 3.56 23.56
N TYR A 160 12.12 3.47 24.80
CA TYR A 160 12.84 3.90 26.00
C TYR A 160 13.16 2.79 27.00
N GLY A 161 12.61 1.60 26.80
CA GLY A 161 12.74 0.46 27.71
C GLY A 161 13.41 -0.75 27.08
N ASN A 162 13.11 -1.92 27.63
CA ASN A 162 13.62 -3.23 27.24
C ASN A 162 12.55 -4.09 26.53
N MET A 163 11.44 -3.50 26.04
CA MET A 163 10.32 -4.25 25.46
C MET A 163 10.75 -5.10 24.26
N VAL A 164 11.75 -4.66 23.48
CA VAL A 164 12.34 -5.47 22.39
C VAL A 164 12.90 -6.77 22.95
N ASP A 165 13.70 -6.70 24.01
CA ASP A 165 14.33 -7.85 24.64
C ASP A 165 13.28 -8.76 25.28
N GLU A 166 12.33 -8.18 26.03
CA GLU A 166 11.22 -8.90 26.66
C GLU A 166 10.37 -9.66 25.64
N LEU A 167 10.04 -9.04 24.49
CA LEU A 167 9.28 -9.67 23.43
C LEU A 167 10.02 -10.90 22.89
N PHE A 168 11.32 -10.80 22.61
CA PHE A 168 12.09 -11.94 22.11
C PHE A 168 12.28 -13.05 23.15
N ASP A 169 12.45 -12.69 24.42
CA ASP A 169 12.60 -13.64 25.52
C ASP A 169 11.29 -14.41 25.76
N GLN A 170 10.16 -13.70 25.89
CA GLN A 170 8.85 -14.34 26.11
C GLN A 170 8.40 -15.19 24.91
N MET A 171 8.73 -14.77 23.68
CA MET A 171 8.48 -15.59 22.48
C MET A 171 9.33 -16.86 22.49
N ALA A 172 10.55 -16.84 23.02
CA ALA A 172 11.38 -18.04 23.15
C ALA A 172 10.87 -18.98 24.27
N GLU A 173 10.19 -18.46 25.28
CA GLU A 173 9.66 -19.23 26.41
C GLU A 173 8.33 -19.93 26.10
N SER A 174 7.38 -19.25 25.47
CA SER A 174 6.05 -19.81 25.16
C SER A 174 5.58 -19.56 23.73
N GLU A 175 4.85 -20.53 23.18
CA GLU A 175 4.13 -20.42 21.91
C GLU A 175 2.69 -19.90 22.05
N ARG A 176 2.25 -19.52 23.25
CA ARG A 176 0.89 -19.05 23.50
C ARG A 176 0.89 -17.58 23.90
N LEU A 177 0.00 -16.80 23.29
CA LEU A 177 -0.21 -15.39 23.62
C LEU A 177 -0.60 -15.19 25.09
N VAL A 178 -1.44 -16.08 25.64
CA VAL A 178 -1.92 -15.99 27.04
C VAL A 178 -0.82 -16.11 28.10
N ASP A 179 0.36 -16.62 27.72
CA ASP A 179 1.52 -16.73 28.61
C ASP A 179 2.45 -15.51 28.55
N GLN A 180 2.22 -14.59 27.61
CA GLN A 180 3.00 -13.37 27.46
C GLN A 180 2.61 -12.35 28.56
N SER A 181 3.41 -11.30 28.73
CA SER A 181 3.08 -10.21 29.65
C SER A 181 1.73 -9.54 29.31
N PRO A 182 0.99 -8.99 30.30
CA PRO A 182 -0.30 -8.36 30.07
C PRO A 182 -0.26 -7.25 29.01
N VAL A 183 0.81 -6.46 28.97
CA VAL A 183 1.02 -5.41 27.96
C VAL A 183 1.15 -5.98 26.55
N ILE A 184 1.90 -7.07 26.36
CA ILE A 184 2.03 -7.74 25.04
C ILE A 184 0.69 -8.37 24.62
N GLN A 185 -0.06 -8.95 25.56
CA GLN A 185 -1.39 -9.49 25.28
C GLN A 185 -2.33 -8.42 24.74
N ALA A 186 -2.47 -7.31 25.47
CA ALA A 186 -3.36 -6.21 25.09
C ALA A 186 -2.89 -5.47 23.84
N ALA A 187 -1.58 -5.21 23.69
CA ALA A 187 -1.02 -4.61 22.49
C ALA A 187 -1.22 -5.49 21.24
N THR A 188 -1.10 -6.81 21.37
CA THR A 188 -1.37 -7.76 20.28
C THR A 188 -2.84 -7.72 19.87
N GLU A 189 -3.77 -7.66 20.83
CA GLU A 189 -5.21 -7.55 20.54
C GLU A 189 -5.54 -6.24 19.82
N TYR A 190 -4.94 -5.12 20.25
CA TYR A 190 -5.06 -3.83 19.56
C TYR A 190 -4.58 -3.92 18.10
N LEU A 191 -3.39 -4.47 17.87
CA LEU A 191 -2.81 -4.64 16.53
C LEU A 191 -3.64 -5.59 15.66
N LEU A 192 -4.24 -6.63 16.26
CA LEU A 192 -5.11 -7.57 15.57
C LEU A 192 -6.36 -6.86 15.03
N ILE A 193 -7.04 -6.06 15.86
CA ILE A 193 -8.21 -5.25 15.45
C ILE A 193 -7.82 -4.27 14.34
N TRP A 194 -6.64 -3.64 14.47
CA TRP A 194 -6.10 -2.72 13.47
C TRP A 194 -5.84 -3.43 12.12
N ALA A 195 -5.22 -4.60 12.13
CA ALA A 195 -4.91 -5.37 10.91
C ALA A 195 -6.18 -5.92 10.24
N ALA A 196 -7.15 -6.38 11.03
CA ALA A 196 -8.46 -6.81 10.55
C ALA A 196 -9.22 -5.63 9.89
N SER A 197 -9.19 -4.45 10.53
CA SER A 197 -9.76 -3.22 9.99
C SER A 197 -9.15 -2.83 8.64
N LEU A 198 -7.83 -2.96 8.50
CA LEU A 198 -7.10 -2.68 7.25
C LEU A 198 -7.51 -3.66 6.14
N LEU A 199 -7.53 -4.97 6.40
CA LEU A 199 -7.92 -5.96 5.37
C LEU A 199 -9.39 -5.82 4.98
N HIS A 200 -10.29 -5.61 5.95
CA HIS A 200 -11.70 -5.31 5.65
C HIS A 200 -11.80 -4.08 4.75
N HIS A 201 -11.03 -3.03 5.04
CA HIS A 201 -11.02 -1.84 4.20
C HIS A 201 -10.53 -2.13 2.77
N ILE A 202 -9.41 -2.84 2.62
CA ILE A 202 -8.82 -3.19 1.31
C ILE A 202 -9.80 -4.02 0.46
N PHE A 203 -10.44 -5.04 1.03
CA PHE A 203 -11.22 -6.01 0.24
C PHE A 203 -12.71 -5.69 0.15
N VAL A 204 -13.29 -4.98 1.13
CA VAL A 204 -14.74 -4.73 1.18
C VAL A 204 -15.09 -3.30 0.76
N LEU A 205 -14.40 -2.31 1.35
CA LEU A 205 -14.75 -0.90 1.19
C LEU A 205 -14.01 -0.20 0.05
N SER A 206 -12.82 -0.68 -0.32
CA SER A 206 -12.04 -0.07 -1.39
C SER A 206 -12.71 -0.25 -2.75
N PRO A 207 -12.61 0.73 -3.67
CA PRO A 207 -13.18 0.68 -5.02
C PRO A 207 -12.85 -0.61 -5.79
N ASP A 208 -11.60 -1.07 -5.66
CA ASP A 208 -11.04 -2.21 -6.36
C ASP A 208 -10.99 -3.49 -5.48
N GLY A 209 -11.65 -3.49 -4.31
CA GLY A 209 -11.47 -4.56 -3.31
C GLY A 209 -11.80 -5.96 -3.83
N GLN A 210 -12.93 -6.11 -4.54
CA GLN A 210 -13.31 -7.39 -5.15
C GLN A 210 -12.39 -7.80 -6.30
N TYR A 211 -11.85 -6.82 -7.04
CA TYR A 211 -10.86 -7.07 -8.07
C TYR A 211 -9.53 -7.54 -7.47
N LEU A 212 -9.05 -6.88 -6.41
CA LEU A 212 -7.87 -7.28 -5.63
C LEU A 212 -8.02 -8.68 -5.05
N LEU A 213 -9.20 -9.03 -4.53
CA LEU A 213 -9.50 -10.36 -4.04
C LEU A 213 -9.39 -11.41 -5.15
N LYS A 214 -9.89 -11.11 -6.36
CA LYS A 214 -9.76 -12.00 -7.51
C LYS A 214 -8.30 -12.17 -7.95
N LEU A 215 -7.51 -11.10 -7.93
CA LEU A 215 -6.07 -11.21 -8.20
C LEU A 215 -5.38 -12.10 -7.17
N LEU A 216 -5.68 -11.91 -5.88
CA LEU A 216 -5.18 -12.76 -4.80
C LEU A 216 -5.59 -14.22 -4.99
N GLU A 217 -6.85 -14.48 -5.34
CA GLU A 217 -7.36 -15.82 -5.63
C GLU A 217 -6.61 -16.48 -6.80
N ASN A 218 -6.39 -15.73 -7.89
CA ASN A 218 -5.68 -16.23 -9.06
C ASN A 218 -4.22 -16.55 -8.75
N LEU A 219 -3.54 -15.69 -7.97
CA LEU A 219 -2.18 -15.95 -7.48
C LEU A 219 -2.14 -17.20 -6.59
N ASN A 220 -3.02 -17.27 -5.59
CA ASN A 220 -3.09 -18.38 -4.65
C ASN A 220 -3.31 -19.73 -5.36
N LYS A 221 -4.18 -19.77 -6.38
CA LYS A 221 -4.44 -20.99 -7.18
C LYS A 221 -3.24 -21.49 -7.98
N LEU A 222 -2.35 -20.59 -8.40
CA LEU A 222 -1.19 -20.94 -9.22
C LEU A 222 0.03 -21.34 -8.39
N MET A 223 0.04 -21.07 -7.09
CA MET A 223 1.12 -21.45 -6.19
C MET A 223 1.18 -22.98 -6.01
N PRO A 224 2.31 -23.65 -6.30
CA PRO A 224 2.41 -25.09 -6.16
C PRO A 224 2.74 -25.49 -4.71
N TYR A 225 1.82 -25.21 -3.77
CA TYR A 225 2.03 -25.42 -2.34
C TYR A 225 2.50 -26.83 -1.98
N MET A 226 1.95 -27.87 -2.63
CA MET A 226 2.38 -29.25 -2.40
C MET A 226 3.85 -29.47 -2.76
N ALA A 227 4.29 -28.97 -3.92
CA ALA A 227 5.68 -29.11 -4.36
C ALA A 227 6.63 -28.30 -3.45
N VAL A 228 6.25 -27.07 -3.10
CA VAL A 228 7.00 -26.22 -2.15
C VAL A 228 7.18 -26.96 -0.82
N ARG A 229 6.09 -27.48 -0.24
CA ARG A 229 6.14 -28.22 1.02
C ARG A 229 6.98 -29.49 0.93
N GLN A 230 6.87 -30.24 -0.17
CA GLN A 230 7.68 -31.45 -0.37
C GLN A 230 9.18 -31.13 -0.41
N ILE A 231 9.57 -30.05 -1.07
CA ILE A 231 10.97 -29.61 -1.12
C ILE A 231 11.44 -29.14 0.26
N LEU A 232 10.63 -28.38 1.00
CA LEU A 232 10.97 -27.91 2.35
C LEU A 232 11.21 -29.04 3.36
N ARG A 233 10.59 -30.21 3.15
CA ARG A 233 10.79 -31.42 3.97
C ARG A 233 12.11 -32.15 3.71
N ILE A 234 12.87 -31.77 2.69
CA ILE A 234 14.17 -32.40 2.39
C ILE A 234 15.15 -32.07 3.52
N GLY A 235 15.66 -33.09 4.22
CA GLY A 235 16.51 -32.90 5.39
C GLY A 235 17.87 -32.23 5.14
N ASN A 236 18.40 -32.28 3.92
CA ASN A 236 19.62 -31.55 3.56
C ASN A 236 19.29 -30.15 3.04
N VAL A 237 19.73 -29.11 3.77
CA VAL A 237 19.50 -27.69 3.45
C VAL A 237 19.94 -27.33 2.03
N ALA A 238 21.14 -27.73 1.60
CA ALA A 238 21.65 -27.36 0.28
C ALA A 238 20.82 -27.99 -0.84
N THR A 239 20.41 -29.25 -0.68
CA THR A 239 19.49 -29.92 -1.61
C THR A 239 18.11 -29.26 -1.61
N MET A 240 17.60 -28.89 -0.43
CA MET A 240 16.33 -28.16 -0.29
C MET A 240 16.38 -26.80 -1.00
N MET A 241 17.42 -25.99 -0.75
CA MET A 241 17.61 -24.68 -1.38
C MET A 241 17.73 -24.80 -2.90
N ASN A 242 18.57 -25.72 -3.38
CA ASN A 242 18.72 -25.98 -4.81
C ASN A 242 17.41 -26.46 -5.44
N GLY A 243 16.66 -27.31 -4.74
CA GLY A 243 15.31 -27.73 -5.16
C GLY A 243 14.36 -26.54 -5.28
N MET A 244 14.37 -25.63 -4.30
CA MET A 244 13.50 -24.45 -4.27
C MET A 244 13.87 -23.45 -5.37
N LEU A 245 15.16 -23.13 -5.51
CA LEU A 245 15.66 -22.27 -6.59
C LEU A 245 15.35 -22.88 -7.95
N ARG A 246 15.47 -24.20 -8.11
CA ARG A 246 15.09 -24.87 -9.36
C ARG A 246 13.59 -24.79 -9.61
N LEU A 247 12.75 -25.00 -8.60
CA LEU A 247 11.29 -24.89 -8.75
C LEU A 247 10.86 -23.48 -9.16
N LEU A 248 11.40 -22.46 -8.48
CA LEU A 248 10.97 -21.07 -8.64
C LEU A 248 11.62 -20.38 -9.86
N LEU A 249 12.91 -20.63 -10.08
CA LEU A 249 13.77 -19.81 -10.95
C LEU A 249 14.28 -20.54 -12.20
N THR A 250 14.08 -21.86 -12.33
CA THR A 250 14.45 -22.55 -13.58
C THR A 250 13.57 -22.05 -14.72
N LYS A 251 14.22 -21.51 -15.74
CA LYS A 251 13.56 -21.11 -16.97
C LYS A 251 13.23 -22.35 -17.79
N VAL A 252 11.94 -22.60 -18.02
CA VAL A 252 11.47 -23.72 -18.84
C VAL A 252 10.88 -23.19 -20.15
N SER A 253 11.32 -23.76 -21.27
CA SER A 253 10.74 -23.47 -22.58
C SER A 253 9.36 -24.12 -22.71
N VAL A 254 8.49 -23.46 -23.49
CA VAL A 254 7.06 -23.72 -23.61
C VAL A 254 6.79 -24.98 -24.46
N GLY A 255 7.05 -26.16 -23.90
CA GLY A 255 6.64 -27.44 -24.49
C GLY A 255 5.66 -28.24 -23.60
N SER A 256 5.75 -28.12 -22.28
CA SER A 256 5.18 -29.14 -21.38
C SER A 256 3.91 -28.73 -20.64
N ILE A 257 3.50 -27.44 -20.63
CA ILE A 257 2.34 -26.98 -19.83
C ILE A 257 1.44 -25.99 -20.60
N THR A 258 1.71 -25.69 -21.87
CA THR A 258 0.90 -24.76 -22.70
C THR A 258 -0.51 -25.27 -23.02
N LYS A 259 -0.80 -26.56 -22.82
CA LYS A 259 -2.15 -27.11 -22.98
C LYS A 259 -3.09 -26.86 -21.79
N TRP A 260 -2.58 -26.48 -20.61
CA TRP A 260 -3.40 -26.38 -19.39
C TRP A 260 -4.01 -24.99 -19.17
N ALA A 261 -3.48 -23.91 -19.79
CA ALA A 261 -3.84 -22.53 -19.44
C ALA A 261 -4.45 -21.68 -20.58
N GLY A 262 -4.77 -22.26 -21.74
CA GLY A 262 -5.61 -21.61 -22.75
C GLY A 262 -5.04 -20.39 -23.49
N MET A 263 -3.72 -20.14 -23.46
CA MET A 263 -3.07 -19.04 -24.21
C MET A 263 -2.39 -19.55 -25.50
N GLY A 264 -2.47 -18.74 -26.57
CA GLY A 264 -2.22 -19.12 -27.97
C GLY A 264 -0.77 -19.39 -28.40
N LYS A 265 -0.63 -19.71 -29.69
CA LYS A 265 0.44 -20.46 -30.39
C LYS A 265 1.84 -19.81 -30.53
N ASN A 266 2.28 -18.88 -29.69
CA ASN A 266 3.63 -18.30 -29.85
C ASN A 266 4.59 -18.83 -28.78
N ALA A 267 5.81 -19.19 -29.20
CA ALA A 267 6.88 -19.60 -28.31
C ALA A 267 7.30 -18.40 -27.45
N ASP A 268 6.66 -18.22 -26.29
CA ASP A 268 7.07 -17.21 -25.32
C ASP A 268 8.53 -17.44 -24.91
N PRO A 269 9.31 -16.37 -24.65
CA PRO A 269 10.65 -16.49 -24.06
C PRO A 269 10.63 -17.37 -22.82
N PRO A 270 11.69 -18.13 -22.53
CA PRO A 270 11.70 -19.04 -21.39
C PRO A 270 11.61 -18.23 -20.08
N MET A 271 10.52 -18.42 -19.34
CA MET A 271 10.24 -17.76 -18.07
C MET A 271 10.47 -18.71 -16.91
N ASN A 272 10.85 -18.17 -15.76
CA ASN A 272 10.78 -18.91 -14.51
C ASN A 272 9.35 -19.02 -13.96
N LEU A 273 9.12 -19.80 -12.90
CA LEU A 273 7.77 -20.02 -12.35
C LEU A 273 7.14 -18.72 -11.84
N LEU A 274 7.89 -17.87 -11.12
CA LEU A 274 7.37 -16.60 -10.59
C LEU A 274 6.95 -15.66 -11.73
N GLN A 275 7.82 -15.48 -12.72
CA GLN A 275 7.53 -14.69 -13.93
C GLN A 275 6.33 -15.25 -14.69
N ARG A 276 6.19 -16.59 -14.73
CA ARG A 276 5.06 -17.25 -15.38
C ARG A 276 3.75 -17.03 -14.64
N ILE A 277 3.74 -17.10 -13.30
CA ILE A 277 2.57 -16.78 -12.49
C ILE A 277 2.15 -15.34 -12.74
N ILE A 278 3.08 -14.38 -12.65
CA ILE A 278 2.84 -12.96 -12.91
C ILE A 278 2.27 -12.76 -14.32
N SER A 279 2.94 -13.30 -15.36
CA SER A 279 2.51 -13.15 -16.75
C SER A 279 1.14 -13.79 -17.01
N THR A 280 0.81 -14.90 -16.34
CA THR A 280 -0.47 -15.59 -16.50
C THR A 280 -1.60 -14.78 -15.88
N VAL A 281 -1.43 -14.30 -14.65
CA VAL A 281 -2.45 -13.50 -13.96
C VAL A 281 -2.71 -12.19 -14.70
N LEU A 282 -1.65 -11.48 -15.11
CA LEU A 282 -1.77 -10.25 -15.91
C LEU A 282 -2.34 -10.54 -17.32
N GLY A 283 -2.06 -11.71 -17.88
CA GLY A 283 -2.61 -12.17 -19.15
C GLY A 283 -4.12 -12.42 -19.11
N TRP A 284 -4.62 -13.07 -18.04
CA TRP A 284 -6.05 -13.24 -17.81
C TRP A 284 -6.75 -11.90 -17.65
N ASP A 285 -6.16 -10.99 -16.87
CA ASP A 285 -6.67 -9.63 -16.68
C ASP A 285 -6.76 -8.86 -18.02
N ASN A 286 -5.71 -8.94 -18.84
CA ASN A 286 -5.69 -8.34 -20.18
C ASN A 286 -6.77 -8.88 -21.12
N SER A 287 -7.13 -10.16 -21.00
CA SER A 287 -8.19 -10.74 -21.84
C SER A 287 -9.55 -10.08 -21.58
N GLU A 288 -9.82 -9.67 -20.34
CA GLU A 288 -11.09 -9.04 -19.96
C GLU A 288 -11.20 -7.62 -20.51
N PHE A 289 -10.10 -6.85 -20.47
CA PHE A 289 -10.06 -5.52 -21.11
C PHE A 289 -10.13 -5.61 -22.64
N ARG A 290 -9.51 -6.64 -23.24
CA ARG A 290 -9.60 -6.87 -24.69
C ARG A 290 -11.03 -7.11 -25.13
N ASP A 291 -11.84 -7.82 -24.34
CA ASP A 291 -13.25 -8.01 -24.67
C ASP A 291 -14.04 -6.70 -24.68
N ILE A 292 -13.73 -5.75 -23.78
CA ILE A 292 -14.36 -4.42 -23.74
C ILE A 292 -14.01 -3.66 -25.03
N VAL A 293 -12.73 -3.66 -25.41
CA VAL A 293 -12.22 -3.07 -26.65
C VAL A 293 -12.96 -3.63 -27.86
N VAL A 294 -13.03 -4.96 -28.00
CA VAL A 294 -13.72 -5.63 -29.12
C VAL A 294 -15.23 -5.36 -29.13
N LYS A 295 -15.87 -5.28 -27.95
CA LYS A 295 -17.29 -4.96 -27.84
C LYS A 295 -17.58 -3.55 -28.36
N ILE A 296 -16.78 -2.56 -27.97
CA ILE A 296 -16.94 -1.16 -28.39
C ILE A 296 -16.69 -1.03 -29.90
N GLU A 297 -15.65 -1.68 -30.43
CA GLU A 297 -15.33 -1.68 -31.87
C GLU A 297 -16.46 -2.22 -32.76
N LYS A 298 -17.24 -3.18 -32.24
CA LYS A 298 -18.36 -3.81 -32.95
C LYS A 298 -19.70 -3.09 -32.74
N THR A 299 -19.75 -2.06 -31.90
CA THR A 299 -20.99 -1.38 -31.54
C THR A 299 -21.45 -0.46 -32.69
N LYS A 300 -22.67 -0.68 -33.21
CA LYS A 300 -23.22 0.04 -34.38
C LYS A 300 -23.34 1.55 -34.19
N ASN A 301 -23.68 1.99 -32.98
CA ASN A 301 -23.86 3.41 -32.62
C ASN A 301 -22.70 3.96 -31.77
N GLY A 302 -21.52 3.35 -31.87
CA GLY A 302 -20.35 3.74 -31.09
C GLY A 302 -19.53 4.90 -31.69
N PRO A 303 -18.39 5.25 -31.08
CA PRO A 303 -17.43 6.17 -31.67
C PRO A 303 -17.00 5.69 -33.05
N SER A 304 -16.86 6.61 -34.01
CA SER A 304 -16.39 6.22 -35.36
C SER A 304 -14.99 5.61 -35.31
N LYS A 305 -14.63 4.80 -36.31
CA LYS A 305 -13.29 4.23 -36.45
C LYS A 305 -12.15 5.26 -36.29
N ALA A 306 -12.29 6.45 -36.86
CA ALA A 306 -11.30 7.53 -36.72
C ALA A 306 -11.06 7.97 -35.26
N HIS A 307 -12.12 8.04 -34.44
CA HIS A 307 -12.01 8.34 -33.01
C HIS A 307 -11.29 7.22 -32.26
N LEU A 308 -11.64 5.95 -32.53
CA LEU A 308 -10.98 4.81 -31.91
C LEU A 308 -9.49 4.75 -32.29
N ASP A 309 -9.16 5.00 -33.55
CA ASP A 309 -7.78 5.06 -34.05
C ASP A 309 -6.99 6.22 -33.41
N ALA A 310 -7.61 7.39 -33.20
CA ALA A 310 -6.98 8.51 -32.49
C ALA A 310 -6.65 8.16 -31.02
N ILE A 311 -7.52 7.42 -30.33
CA ILE A 311 -7.25 6.94 -28.97
C ILE A 311 -6.09 5.93 -28.98
N ARG A 312 -6.10 4.94 -29.89
CA ARG A 312 -5.00 3.96 -30.01
C ARG A 312 -3.66 4.64 -30.24
N LEU A 313 -3.64 5.61 -31.17
CA LEU A 313 -2.44 6.39 -31.46
C LEU A 313 -1.96 7.16 -30.22
N HIS A 314 -2.88 7.80 -29.50
CA HIS A 314 -2.55 8.53 -28.27
C HIS A 314 -1.95 7.65 -27.18
N VAL A 315 -2.50 6.45 -26.96
CA VAL A 315 -2.01 5.49 -25.95
C VAL A 315 -0.54 5.08 -26.21
N GLN A 316 -0.12 5.07 -27.47
CA GLN A 316 1.25 4.73 -27.88
C GLN A 316 2.21 5.93 -27.87
N LYS A 317 1.73 7.16 -27.63
CA LYS A 317 2.60 8.34 -27.61
C LYS A 317 3.57 8.33 -26.42
N PRO A 318 4.73 9.02 -26.57
CA PRO A 318 5.62 9.31 -25.46
C PRO A 318 4.88 9.91 -24.26
N ARG A 319 5.42 9.70 -23.06
CA ARG A 319 4.81 10.19 -21.81
C ARG A 319 4.51 11.69 -21.86
N LEU A 320 5.48 12.51 -22.25
CA LEU A 320 5.35 13.98 -22.28
C LEU A 320 4.15 14.43 -23.12
N ASP A 321 3.90 13.78 -24.26
CA ASP A 321 2.73 14.09 -25.09
C ASP A 321 1.41 13.71 -24.40
N ARG A 322 1.38 12.58 -23.69
CA ARG A 322 0.20 12.12 -22.95
C ARG A 322 -0.11 13.07 -21.79
N GLU A 323 0.92 13.49 -21.05
CA GLU A 323 0.77 14.43 -19.94
C GLU A 323 0.39 15.82 -20.42
N HIS A 324 0.95 16.29 -21.54
CA HIS A 324 0.55 17.56 -22.12
C HIS A 324 -0.95 17.60 -22.44
N LEU A 325 -1.52 16.55 -23.04
CA LEU A 325 -2.96 16.49 -23.29
C LEU A 325 -3.78 16.35 -21.99
N ARG A 326 -3.23 15.67 -20.97
CA ARG A 326 -3.84 15.64 -19.64
C ARG A 326 -3.93 17.04 -19.03
N ASP A 327 -2.85 17.81 -19.08
CA ASP A 327 -2.80 19.18 -18.58
C ASP A 327 -3.79 20.09 -19.32
N LEU A 328 -3.90 19.93 -20.64
CA LEU A 328 -4.92 20.64 -21.42
C LEU A 328 -6.33 20.24 -21.00
N SER A 329 -6.59 18.95 -20.78
CA SER A 329 -7.88 18.45 -20.27
C SER A 329 -8.22 19.06 -18.92
N ILE A 330 -7.26 19.16 -18.00
CA ILE A 330 -7.42 19.79 -16.68
C ILE A 330 -7.71 21.29 -16.84
N LYS A 331 -6.85 22.02 -17.56
CA LYS A 331 -6.94 23.49 -17.73
C LYS A 331 -8.23 23.92 -18.44
N GLN A 332 -8.67 23.15 -19.43
CA GLN A 332 -9.84 23.48 -20.23
C GLN A 332 -11.14 22.88 -19.68
N SER A 333 -11.08 22.06 -18.62
CA SER A 333 -12.25 21.35 -18.09
C SER A 333 -12.99 20.55 -19.18
N LYS A 334 -12.21 19.86 -20.02
CA LYS A 334 -12.69 18.96 -21.08
C LYS A 334 -12.26 17.55 -20.76
N SER A 335 -13.03 16.55 -21.17
CA SER A 335 -12.61 15.16 -20.95
C SER A 335 -11.32 14.83 -21.72
N ALA A 336 -10.55 13.86 -21.21
CA ALA A 336 -9.32 13.40 -21.85
C ALA A 336 -9.52 13.01 -23.32
N VAL A 337 -10.59 12.27 -23.63
CA VAL A 337 -10.90 11.87 -25.02
C VAL A 337 -11.26 13.04 -25.93
N VAL A 338 -11.93 14.09 -25.42
CA VAL A 338 -12.23 15.29 -26.21
C VAL A 338 -10.93 16.01 -26.59
N VAL A 339 -10.02 16.19 -25.65
CA VAL A 339 -8.71 16.81 -25.93
C VAL A 339 -7.88 15.96 -26.90
N ILE A 340 -7.95 14.63 -26.80
CA ILE A 340 -7.32 13.72 -27.77
C ILE A 340 -7.86 13.97 -29.19
N PHE A 341 -9.17 14.16 -29.34
CA PHE A 341 -9.82 14.37 -30.64
C PHE A 341 -9.52 15.76 -31.24
N GLU A 342 -9.53 16.81 -30.42
CA GLU A 342 -9.17 18.17 -30.85
C GLU A 342 -7.71 18.26 -31.31
N ASN A 343 -6.84 17.45 -30.72
CA ASN A 343 -5.39 17.42 -31.02
C ASN A 343 -4.99 16.27 -31.95
N ALA A 344 -5.97 15.56 -32.54
CA ALA A 344 -5.73 14.60 -33.60
C ALA A 344 -5.29 15.32 -34.89
N ARG A 345 -4.66 14.58 -35.81
CA ARG A 345 -4.23 15.11 -37.12
C ARG A 345 -4.83 14.26 -38.26
N PRO A 346 -5.82 14.77 -39.02
CA PRO A 346 -6.54 16.04 -38.81
C PRO A 346 -7.41 16.03 -37.54
N PRO A 347 -7.82 17.20 -37.00
CA PRO A 347 -8.72 17.28 -35.85
C PRO A 347 -10.04 16.57 -36.12
N LEU A 348 -10.57 15.89 -35.11
CA LEU A 348 -11.83 15.14 -35.19
C LEU A 348 -12.98 15.91 -34.54
N SER A 349 -14.21 15.61 -34.97
CA SER A 349 -15.42 16.22 -34.38
C SER A 349 -15.59 15.81 -32.92
N THR A 350 -15.79 16.77 -32.04
CA THR A 350 -16.07 16.52 -30.61
C THR A 350 -17.56 16.46 -30.28
N ALA A 351 -18.43 16.63 -31.29
CA ALA A 351 -19.88 16.54 -31.17
C ALA A 351 -20.33 15.07 -31.10
N LEU A 352 -19.93 14.37 -30.03
CA LEU A 352 -20.34 13.00 -29.73
C LEU A 352 -21.61 13.01 -28.86
N SER A 353 -22.49 12.04 -29.07
CA SER A 353 -23.56 11.75 -28.09
C SER A 353 -22.96 11.32 -26.74
N GLU A 354 -23.72 11.47 -25.65
CA GLU A 354 -23.25 11.05 -24.32
C GLU A 354 -22.85 9.57 -24.27
N SER A 355 -23.57 8.70 -24.99
CA SER A 355 -23.25 7.27 -25.10
C SER A 355 -21.92 7.03 -25.83
N GLN A 356 -21.70 7.70 -26.97
CA GLN A 356 -20.44 7.59 -27.71
C GLN A 356 -19.26 8.13 -26.91
N HIS A 357 -19.44 9.26 -26.21
CA HIS A 357 -18.40 9.82 -25.35
C HIS A 357 -18.04 8.87 -24.19
N THR A 358 -19.04 8.28 -23.54
CA THR A 358 -18.84 7.29 -22.47
C THR A 358 -18.08 6.07 -23.00
N GLN A 359 -18.47 5.54 -24.16
CA GLN A 359 -17.79 4.43 -24.81
C GLN A 359 -16.35 4.80 -25.22
N ALA A 360 -16.09 6.04 -25.64
CA ALA A 360 -14.72 6.49 -25.92
C ALA A 360 -13.85 6.51 -24.66
N LEU A 361 -14.38 6.97 -23.51
CA LEU A 361 -13.69 6.92 -22.22
C LEU A 361 -13.46 5.47 -21.74
N GLU A 362 -14.42 4.57 -21.94
CA GLU A 362 -14.27 3.13 -21.68
C GLU A 362 -13.20 2.49 -22.55
N TYR A 363 -13.21 2.81 -23.84
CA TYR A 363 -12.23 2.35 -24.80
C TYR A 363 -10.81 2.81 -24.41
N TYR A 364 -10.66 4.08 -24.07
CA TYR A 364 -9.39 4.65 -23.64
C TYR A 364 -8.87 3.99 -22.35
N ALA A 365 -9.72 3.86 -21.33
CA ALA A 365 -9.35 3.22 -20.08
C ALA A 365 -8.94 1.75 -20.28
N ALA A 366 -9.66 1.00 -21.11
CA ALA A 366 -9.35 -0.41 -21.40
C ALA A 366 -8.01 -0.55 -22.13
N LEU A 367 -7.72 0.30 -23.12
CA LEU A 367 -6.42 0.31 -23.82
C LEU A 367 -5.26 0.67 -22.89
N LEU A 368 -5.44 1.65 -22.00
CA LEU A 368 -4.43 1.99 -21.00
C LEU A 368 -4.18 0.83 -20.03
N SER A 369 -5.24 0.17 -19.55
CA SER A 369 -5.10 -1.02 -18.71
C SER A 369 -4.32 -2.11 -19.43
N MET A 370 -4.68 -2.44 -20.68
CA MET A 370 -3.96 -3.44 -21.47
C MET A 370 -2.48 -3.10 -21.61
N ARG A 371 -2.17 -1.86 -22.02
CA ARG A 371 -0.80 -1.35 -22.16
C ARG A 371 -0.03 -1.48 -20.86
N ASP A 372 -0.59 -1.04 -19.74
CA ASP A 372 0.10 -1.05 -18.45
C ASP A 372 0.50 -2.48 -18.03
N ARG A 373 -0.37 -3.48 -18.24
CA ARG A 373 -0.04 -4.89 -17.95
C ARG A 373 0.98 -5.44 -18.94
N GLU A 374 0.90 -5.08 -20.21
CA GLU A 374 1.90 -5.47 -21.21
C GLU A 374 3.28 -4.92 -20.86
N GLU A 375 3.38 -3.67 -20.41
CA GLU A 375 4.63 -3.07 -19.92
C GLU A 375 5.15 -3.76 -18.65
N LEU A 376 4.28 -4.08 -17.68
CA LEU A 376 4.69 -4.82 -16.48
C LEU A 376 5.22 -6.22 -16.82
N ILE A 377 4.56 -6.95 -17.73
CA ILE A 377 5.04 -8.24 -18.23
C ILE A 377 6.37 -8.05 -18.96
N ARG A 378 6.50 -7.00 -19.78
CA ARG A 378 7.74 -6.71 -20.51
C ARG A 378 8.90 -6.51 -19.54
N ILE A 379 8.72 -5.70 -18.50
CA ILE A 379 9.79 -5.34 -17.55
C ILE A 379 10.15 -6.51 -16.62
N VAL A 380 9.15 -7.16 -16.02
CA VAL A 380 9.41 -8.17 -14.98
C VAL A 380 9.67 -9.56 -15.58
N CYS A 381 9.05 -9.89 -16.70
CA CYS A 381 9.05 -11.26 -17.22
C CYS A 381 9.79 -11.45 -18.54
N ARG A 382 9.99 -10.40 -19.35
CA ARG A 382 10.53 -10.51 -20.73
C ARG A 382 11.70 -9.59 -21.01
N GLN A 383 12.20 -8.85 -20.03
CA GLN A 383 13.30 -7.92 -20.23
C GLN A 383 14.59 -8.69 -20.52
N GLU A 384 15.38 -8.18 -21.47
CA GLU A 384 16.73 -8.64 -21.77
C GLU A 384 17.73 -7.49 -21.53
N PRO A 385 18.73 -7.65 -20.65
CA PRO A 385 18.96 -8.82 -19.79
C PRO A 385 17.87 -8.99 -18.70
N ASP A 386 17.66 -10.22 -18.26
CA ASP A 386 16.71 -10.52 -17.17
C ASP A 386 17.28 -10.05 -15.83
N LEU A 387 16.66 -9.02 -15.25
CA LEU A 387 17.04 -8.48 -13.95
C LEU A 387 16.28 -9.12 -12.78
N PHE A 388 15.08 -9.66 -13.04
CA PHE A 388 14.21 -10.17 -11.98
C PHE A 388 14.75 -11.47 -11.39
N THR A 389 15.08 -12.45 -12.24
CA THR A 389 15.60 -13.75 -11.78
C THR A 389 16.86 -13.60 -10.91
N PRO A 390 17.93 -12.90 -11.35
CA PRO A 390 19.12 -12.74 -10.51
C PRO A 390 18.86 -11.94 -9.24
N SER A 391 17.96 -10.95 -9.25
CA SER A 391 17.59 -10.23 -8.02
C SER A 391 16.99 -11.16 -6.97
N VAL A 392 16.12 -12.10 -7.37
CA VAL A 392 15.57 -13.10 -6.44
C VAL A 392 16.66 -14.07 -5.97
N GLN A 393 17.59 -14.49 -6.84
CA GLN A 393 18.71 -15.36 -6.46
C GLN A 393 19.60 -14.71 -5.39
N GLU A 394 19.94 -13.44 -5.56
CA GLU A 394 20.76 -12.71 -4.60
C GLU A 394 20.05 -12.48 -3.28
N MET A 395 18.74 -12.20 -3.30
CA MET A 395 17.94 -12.13 -2.08
C MET A 395 17.98 -13.46 -1.33
N VAL A 396 17.80 -14.59 -2.03
CA VAL A 396 17.90 -15.92 -1.42
C VAL A 396 19.30 -16.20 -0.89
N ALA A 397 20.35 -15.78 -1.60
CA ALA A 397 21.74 -15.94 -1.17
C ALA A 397 22.05 -15.11 0.07
N ALA A 398 21.60 -13.86 0.13
CA ALA A 398 21.75 -12.97 1.27
C ALA A 398 21.08 -13.53 2.54
N TYR A 399 19.96 -14.23 2.37
CA TYR A 399 19.28 -14.94 3.46
C TYR A 399 19.74 -16.39 3.65
N GLU A 400 20.75 -16.92 2.92
CA GLU A 400 21.19 -18.31 3.07
C GLU A 400 21.48 -18.71 4.53
N PRO A 401 22.24 -17.92 5.32
CA PRO A 401 22.52 -18.28 6.71
C PRO A 401 21.24 -18.42 7.54
N GLY A 402 20.30 -17.49 7.36
CA GLY A 402 18.99 -17.53 8.01
C GLY A 402 18.13 -18.70 7.55
N ILE A 403 18.06 -18.97 6.24
CA ILE A 403 17.33 -20.10 5.67
C ILE A 403 17.86 -21.43 6.24
N ARG A 404 19.18 -21.56 6.39
CA ARG A 404 19.81 -22.75 6.98
C ARG A 404 19.45 -22.93 8.44
N SER A 405 19.39 -21.85 9.21
CA SER A 405 18.95 -21.87 10.60
C SER A 405 17.48 -22.28 10.72
N LEU A 406 16.60 -21.61 9.98
CA LEU A 406 15.16 -21.89 9.95
C LEU A 406 14.86 -23.34 9.56
N HIS A 407 15.54 -23.86 8.53
CA HIS A 407 15.32 -25.23 8.07
C HIS A 407 15.63 -26.28 9.14
N LYS A 408 16.61 -26.00 10.02
CA LYS A 408 16.97 -26.89 11.13
C LYS A 408 16.04 -26.74 12.34
N GLY A 409 15.63 -25.50 12.63
CA GLY A 409 14.93 -25.16 13.87
C GLY A 409 13.41 -25.10 13.76
N VAL A 410 12.83 -25.06 12.57
CA VAL A 410 11.42 -24.70 12.35
C VAL A 410 10.75 -25.65 11.36
N ASP A 411 9.47 -25.98 11.60
CA ASP A 411 8.67 -26.69 10.60
C ASP A 411 8.22 -25.75 9.47
N LEU A 412 9.12 -25.50 8.51
CA LEU A 412 8.84 -24.69 7.33
C LEU A 412 7.67 -25.24 6.49
N SER A 413 7.52 -26.57 6.43
CA SER A 413 6.42 -27.19 5.68
C SER A 413 5.07 -26.99 6.37
N GLY A 414 5.04 -26.96 7.70
CA GLY A 414 3.89 -26.61 8.52
C GLY A 414 3.53 -25.13 8.38
N ALA A 415 4.53 -24.24 8.46
CA ALA A 415 4.31 -22.80 8.29
C ALA A 415 3.67 -22.45 6.94
N ILE A 416 4.14 -23.05 5.83
CA ILE A 416 3.52 -22.87 4.50
C ILE A 416 2.09 -23.45 4.44
N TYR A 417 1.82 -24.53 5.17
CA TYR A 417 0.47 -25.10 5.26
C TYR A 417 -0.50 -24.16 6.00
N ASP A 418 -0.04 -23.60 7.13
CA ASP A 418 -0.84 -22.64 7.91
C ASP A 418 -1.09 -21.35 7.12
N LEU A 419 -0.07 -20.83 6.41
CA LEU A 419 -0.20 -19.67 5.52
C LEU A 419 -1.19 -19.93 4.38
N GLN A 420 -1.08 -21.09 3.72
CA GLN A 420 -2.04 -21.48 2.69
C GLN A 420 -3.47 -21.51 3.27
N GLY A 421 -3.66 -22.11 4.44
CA GLY A 421 -4.96 -22.16 5.12
C GLY A 421 -5.52 -20.77 5.40
N PHE A 422 -4.69 -19.87 5.93
CA PHE A 422 -5.08 -18.48 6.18
C PHE A 422 -5.51 -17.77 4.88
N LEU A 423 -4.73 -17.89 3.81
CA LEU A 423 -5.05 -17.28 2.51
C LEU A 423 -6.34 -17.86 1.92
N ASP A 424 -6.54 -19.18 2.00
CA ASP A 424 -7.76 -19.84 1.53
C ASP A 424 -8.98 -19.33 2.29
N ASP A 425 -8.90 -19.18 3.60
CA ASP A 425 -10.01 -18.69 4.42
C ASP A 425 -10.22 -17.17 4.29
N LEU A 426 -9.17 -16.38 4.08
CA LEU A 426 -9.27 -14.96 3.73
C LEU A 426 -10.00 -14.79 2.38
N ILE A 427 -9.62 -15.57 1.37
CA ILE A 427 -10.27 -15.57 0.06
C ILE A 427 -11.74 -15.99 0.19
N LYS A 428 -12.05 -17.00 1.00
CA LYS A 428 -13.44 -17.42 1.25
C LYS A 428 -14.24 -16.34 1.99
N LEU A 429 -13.65 -15.67 2.98
CA LEU A 429 -14.30 -14.61 3.73
C LEU A 429 -14.66 -13.42 2.84
N GLY A 430 -13.76 -13.06 1.92
CA GLY A 430 -14.01 -12.02 0.92
C GLY A 430 -15.03 -12.40 -0.15
N LYS A 431 -15.55 -13.64 -0.15
CA LYS A 431 -16.58 -14.08 -1.08
C LYS A 431 -17.96 -14.05 -0.42
N ALA A 432 -18.98 -13.81 -1.23
CA ALA A 432 -20.37 -13.98 -0.83
C ALA A 432 -20.62 -15.38 -0.23
N LYS A 433 -21.14 -15.45 1.00
CA LYS A 433 -21.73 -16.68 1.55
C LYS A 433 -23.03 -16.94 0.78
N ASN A 434 -23.11 -18.03 0.01
CA ASN A 434 -24.38 -18.50 -0.50
C ASN A 434 -25.26 -18.87 0.70
N ASN A 435 -26.38 -18.18 0.91
CA ASN A 435 -27.36 -18.63 1.89
C ASN A 435 -27.96 -19.94 1.37
N ASP A 436 -27.58 -21.07 1.96
CA ASP A 436 -28.19 -22.40 1.71
C ASP A 436 -29.61 -22.53 2.28
N ASN A 437 -30.19 -21.46 2.86
CA ASN A 437 -31.56 -21.45 3.35
C ASN A 437 -32.45 -20.50 2.53
N GLY A 438 -32.96 -21.01 1.40
CA GLY A 438 -34.39 -21.01 1.09
C GLY A 438 -35.24 -19.73 1.12
N SER A 439 -34.72 -18.51 1.19
CA SER A 439 -35.55 -17.30 1.07
C SER A 439 -34.89 -16.16 0.27
N SER A 440 -35.55 -15.85 -0.84
CA SER A 440 -35.33 -14.73 -1.77
C SER A 440 -33.97 -14.66 -2.49
N ASN A 441 -33.92 -15.29 -3.67
CA ASN A 441 -33.03 -14.91 -4.76
C ASN A 441 -33.40 -13.50 -5.27
N ILE A 442 -33.06 -12.45 -4.52
CA ILE A 442 -32.89 -11.12 -5.10
C ILE A 442 -31.45 -11.08 -5.62
N ALA A 443 -31.32 -11.02 -6.94
CA ALA A 443 -30.03 -10.85 -7.59
C ALA A 443 -29.41 -9.51 -7.14
N GLY A 444 -28.42 -9.53 -6.24
CA GLY A 444 -27.61 -8.35 -5.92
C GLY A 444 -27.34 -8.01 -4.44
N THR A 445 -27.74 -8.81 -3.45
CA THR A 445 -27.51 -8.43 -2.04
C THR A 445 -26.99 -9.60 -1.19
N HIS A 446 -25.71 -9.96 -1.37
CA HIS A 446 -25.00 -10.71 -0.34
C HIS A 446 -24.51 -9.75 0.74
N ARG A 447 -24.67 -10.15 2.01
CA ARG A 447 -24.13 -9.38 3.13
C ARG A 447 -22.59 -9.35 2.99
N PRO A 448 -21.95 -8.18 2.94
CA PRO A 448 -20.50 -8.08 2.99
C PRO A 448 -19.98 -8.57 4.35
N PRO A 449 -18.76 -9.14 4.41
CA PRO A 449 -18.17 -9.51 5.69
C PRO A 449 -17.91 -8.28 6.56
N SER A 450 -18.19 -8.35 7.86
CA SER A 450 -17.92 -7.24 8.81
C SER A 450 -16.48 -7.26 9.32
N VAL A 451 -16.05 -6.18 9.99
CA VAL A 451 -14.71 -6.11 10.59
C VAL A 451 -14.49 -7.23 11.62
N GLU A 452 -15.52 -7.59 12.40
CA GLU A 452 -15.47 -8.65 13.41
C GLU A 452 -15.26 -10.05 12.78
N GLU A 453 -15.74 -10.28 11.56
CA GLU A 453 -15.47 -11.53 10.85
C GLU A 453 -13.99 -11.62 10.42
N TYR A 454 -13.35 -10.49 10.08
CA TYR A 454 -11.90 -10.44 9.88
C TYR A 454 -11.15 -10.63 11.21
N VAL A 455 -11.58 -10.00 12.31
CA VAL A 455 -10.99 -10.22 13.64
C VAL A 455 -11.03 -11.70 14.02
N SER A 456 -12.16 -12.36 13.77
CA SER A 456 -12.33 -13.80 14.00
C SER A 456 -11.37 -14.64 13.16
N LEU A 457 -11.13 -14.27 11.90
CA LEU A 457 -10.14 -14.92 11.04
C LEU A 457 -8.72 -14.78 11.61
N PHE A 458 -8.32 -13.59 12.05
CA PHE A 458 -7.01 -13.39 12.67
C PHE A 458 -6.86 -14.20 13.96
N ARG A 459 -7.86 -14.14 14.85
CA ARG A 459 -7.86 -14.92 16.11
C ARG A 459 -7.72 -16.42 15.85
N LYS A 460 -8.36 -16.95 14.79
CA LYS A 460 -8.24 -18.36 14.38
C LYS A 460 -6.79 -18.75 14.03
N TYR A 461 -6.05 -17.88 13.33
CA TYR A 461 -4.68 -18.18 12.87
C TYR A 461 -3.59 -17.67 13.81
N MET A 462 -3.94 -16.93 14.86
CA MET A 462 -2.98 -16.39 15.82
C MET A 462 -2.15 -17.44 16.56
N PRO A 463 -2.73 -18.58 17.01
CA PRO A 463 -1.92 -19.67 17.56
C PRO A 463 -0.88 -20.21 16.57
N CYS A 464 -1.17 -20.19 15.27
CA CYS A 464 -0.22 -20.65 14.24
C CYS A 464 0.96 -19.68 14.12
N LEU A 465 0.70 -18.36 14.13
CA LEU A 465 1.74 -17.34 14.11
C LEU A 465 2.63 -17.41 15.35
N PHE A 466 2.04 -17.46 16.55
CA PHE A 466 2.81 -17.54 17.80
C PHE A 466 3.66 -18.81 17.90
N ARG A 467 3.12 -19.96 17.46
CA ARG A 467 3.90 -21.19 17.34
C ARG A 467 5.09 -21.04 16.39
N TYR A 468 4.89 -20.41 15.23
CA TYR A 468 5.98 -20.16 14.29
C TYR A 468 7.04 -19.21 14.86
N MET A 469 6.62 -18.10 15.47
CA MET A 469 7.52 -17.14 16.12
C MET A 469 8.29 -17.78 17.29
N HIS A 470 7.63 -18.64 18.09
CA HIS A 470 8.26 -19.40 19.16
C HIS A 470 9.33 -20.36 18.64
N GLN A 471 9.03 -21.12 17.58
CA GLN A 471 10.02 -22.01 16.98
C GLN A 471 11.25 -21.24 16.48
N ILE A 472 11.06 -20.07 15.87
CA ILE A 472 12.18 -19.20 15.48
C ILE A 472 12.96 -18.73 16.72
N ALA A 473 12.28 -18.08 17.67
CA ALA A 473 12.94 -17.49 18.84
C ALA A 473 13.66 -18.53 19.72
N LYS A 474 13.09 -19.74 19.85
CA LYS A 474 13.66 -20.80 20.68
C LYS A 474 14.77 -21.58 19.97
N ASN A 475 14.58 -21.93 18.70
CA ASN A 475 15.45 -22.88 18.01
C ASN A 475 16.47 -22.22 17.08
N CYS A 476 16.32 -20.92 16.78
CA CYS A 476 17.18 -20.16 15.86
C CYS A 476 17.80 -18.94 16.57
N PRO A 477 18.69 -19.14 17.57
CA PRO A 477 19.22 -18.05 18.38
C PRO A 477 19.96 -16.99 17.54
N GLU A 478 20.66 -17.37 16.48
CA GLU A 478 21.31 -16.43 15.57
C GLU A 478 20.32 -15.48 14.86
N ILE A 479 19.14 -15.99 14.47
CA ILE A 479 18.08 -15.17 13.89
C ILE A 479 17.47 -14.29 14.97
N ARG A 480 17.15 -14.88 16.13
CA ARG A 480 16.58 -14.14 17.26
C ARG A 480 17.47 -12.97 17.65
N GLU A 481 18.76 -13.20 17.90
CA GLU A 481 19.68 -12.16 18.33
C GLU A 481 19.94 -11.12 17.23
N GLY A 482 20.05 -11.54 15.96
CA GLY A 482 20.19 -10.59 14.85
C GLY A 482 18.98 -9.65 14.71
N PHE A 483 17.76 -10.17 14.80
CA PHE A 483 16.56 -9.32 14.76
C PHE A 483 16.33 -8.54 16.06
N ARG A 484 16.78 -9.04 17.22
CA ARG A 484 16.78 -8.31 18.49
C ARG A 484 17.69 -7.09 18.42
N GLU A 485 18.91 -7.25 17.93
CA GLU A 485 19.86 -6.15 17.73
C GLU A 485 19.35 -5.14 16.72
N TYR A 486 18.89 -5.61 15.55
CA TYR A 486 18.27 -4.76 14.54
C TYR A 486 17.06 -3.99 15.10
N GLY A 487 16.19 -4.64 15.87
CA GLY A 487 15.04 -4.00 16.50
C GLY A 487 15.45 -2.86 17.44
N ARG A 488 16.45 -3.09 18.31
CA ARG A 488 16.99 -2.04 19.20
C ARG A 488 17.59 -0.88 18.41
N GLU A 489 18.39 -1.15 17.38
CA GLU A 489 18.98 -0.10 16.55
C GLU A 489 17.88 0.69 15.83
N ALA A 490 16.97 0.01 15.13
CA ALA A 490 15.90 0.63 14.36
C ALA A 490 15.01 1.53 15.24
N LEU A 491 14.66 1.07 16.45
CA LEU A 491 13.78 1.79 17.39
C LEU A 491 14.50 2.89 18.18
N GLY A 492 15.82 2.77 18.40
CA GLY A 492 16.59 3.78 19.13
C GLY A 492 16.56 5.17 18.49
N GLY A 493 16.32 5.26 17.17
CA GLY A 493 16.20 6.54 16.46
C GLY A 493 14.85 7.28 16.68
N PHE A 494 13.88 6.67 17.37
CA PHE A 494 12.62 7.32 17.72
C PHE A 494 12.71 8.10 19.04
N GLY A 495 13.73 7.84 19.87
CA GLY A 495 13.88 8.49 21.16
C GLY A 495 14.17 9.99 21.03
N ASN A 496 13.57 10.79 21.92
CA ASN A 496 13.90 12.19 22.12
C ASN A 496 14.35 12.39 23.57
N ASP A 497 15.65 12.24 23.82
CA ASP A 497 16.26 12.41 25.15
C ASP A 497 16.38 13.88 25.60
N GLY A 498 15.87 14.81 24.77
CA GLY A 498 15.86 16.23 25.08
C GLY A 498 15.00 16.54 26.32
N ASN A 499 15.54 17.36 27.21
CA ASN A 499 14.86 17.93 28.38
C ASN A 499 13.71 18.90 28.01
N GLU A 500 13.37 18.98 26.72
CA GLU A 500 12.25 19.76 26.20
C GLU A 500 11.09 18.79 25.95
N SER A 501 9.97 19.05 26.60
CA SER A 501 8.68 18.39 26.36
C SER A 501 8.08 18.67 24.96
N ARG A 502 8.92 19.03 23.97
CA ARG A 502 8.57 19.43 22.61
C ARG A 502 9.26 18.49 21.62
N GLY A 503 8.55 18.06 20.57
CA GLY A 503 9.09 17.20 19.54
C GLY A 503 10.26 17.83 18.78
N VAL A 504 11.12 17.01 18.19
CA VAL A 504 12.35 17.42 17.46
C VAL A 504 12.03 18.48 16.39
N MET A 505 10.86 18.36 15.75
CA MET A 505 10.43 19.26 14.68
C MET A 505 9.82 20.58 15.16
N THR A 506 9.54 20.77 16.46
CA THR A 506 8.89 21.99 16.95
C THR A 506 9.74 23.25 16.71
N GLY A 507 11.06 23.17 16.85
CA GLY A 507 11.97 24.28 16.55
C GLY A 507 11.94 24.70 15.07
N PRO A 508 12.28 23.79 14.15
CA PRO A 508 12.24 24.04 12.71
C PRO A 508 10.88 24.55 12.20
N LEU A 509 9.77 23.97 12.66
CA LEU A 509 8.43 24.38 12.25
C LEU A 509 8.08 25.80 12.69
N ASN A 510 8.50 26.20 13.90
CA ASN A 510 8.34 27.59 14.35
C ASN A 510 9.16 28.57 13.50
N GLN A 511 10.36 28.17 13.05
CA GLN A 511 11.16 29.02 12.15
C GLN A 511 10.49 29.19 10.79
N LEU A 512 9.97 28.10 10.20
CA LEU A 512 9.24 28.14 8.94
C LEU A 512 7.98 29.03 9.05
N PHE A 513 7.22 28.90 10.13
CA PHE A 513 6.03 29.71 10.35
C PHE A 513 6.34 31.19 10.61
N SER A 514 7.42 31.50 11.33
CA SER A 514 7.84 32.89 11.55
C SER A 514 8.36 33.58 10.27
N ALA A 515 8.80 32.80 9.28
CA ALA A 515 9.32 33.33 8.02
C ALA A 515 8.22 33.72 7.02
N ILE A 516 6.96 33.32 7.23
CA ILE A 516 5.86 33.65 6.31
C ILE A 516 5.21 35.01 6.64
N PRO A 517 4.64 35.71 5.65
CA PRO A 517 3.98 37.01 5.86
C PRO A 517 2.84 36.98 6.89
N PRO A 518 2.62 38.05 7.69
CA PRO A 518 1.62 38.06 8.76
C PRO A 518 0.16 37.80 8.32
N ASP A 519 -0.20 38.17 7.10
CA ASP A 519 -1.49 37.89 6.49
C ASP A 519 -1.67 36.39 6.20
N GLN A 520 -0.61 35.72 5.75
CA GLN A 520 -0.60 34.29 5.51
C GLN A 520 -0.56 33.48 6.81
N GLN A 521 0.11 33.99 7.86
CA GLN A 521 0.14 33.35 9.17
C GLN A 521 -1.26 33.14 9.74
N LEU A 522 -2.14 34.15 9.66
CA LEU A 522 -3.51 34.04 10.15
C LEU A 522 -4.30 32.96 9.41
N ALA A 523 -4.18 32.91 8.08
CA ALA A 523 -4.84 31.90 7.27
C ALA A 523 -4.31 30.48 7.55
N VAL A 524 -3.00 30.33 7.80
CA VAL A 524 -2.40 29.06 8.21
C VAL A 524 -2.92 28.65 9.58
N LEU A 525 -2.91 29.52 10.58
CA LEU A 525 -3.41 29.23 11.94
C LEU A 525 -4.87 28.77 11.93
N GLU A 526 -5.74 29.42 11.17
CA GLU A 526 -7.14 28.99 11.00
C GLU A 526 -7.24 27.54 10.52
N LYS A 527 -6.41 27.15 9.54
CA LYS A 527 -6.39 25.77 9.03
C LYS A 527 -5.78 24.78 10.02
N LEU A 528 -4.76 25.19 10.78
CA LEU A 528 -4.19 24.36 11.84
C LEU A 528 -5.22 24.10 12.95
N ASP A 529 -5.92 25.12 13.41
CA ASP A 529 -6.92 24.94 14.48
C ASP A 529 -8.09 24.05 14.01
N ALA A 530 -8.54 24.22 12.76
CA ALA A 530 -9.56 23.35 12.17
C ALA A 530 -9.08 21.89 12.03
N HIS A 531 -7.82 21.67 11.60
CA HIS A 531 -7.26 20.32 11.46
C HIS A 531 -7.00 19.65 12.80
N SER A 532 -6.59 20.41 13.82
CA SER A 532 -6.44 19.92 15.20
C SER A 532 -7.77 19.42 15.78
N ALA A 533 -8.85 20.18 15.58
CA ALA A 533 -10.19 19.77 15.97
C ALA A 533 -10.64 18.49 15.23
N TYR A 534 -10.34 18.40 13.92
CA TYR A 534 -10.57 17.21 13.12
C TYR A 534 -9.83 15.97 13.64
N LEU A 535 -8.54 16.09 13.97
CA LEU A 535 -7.75 14.98 14.52
C LEU A 535 -8.30 14.50 15.88
N THR A 536 -8.75 15.44 16.73
CA THR A 536 -9.40 15.11 18.01
C THR A 536 -10.71 14.34 17.80
N ALA A 537 -11.55 14.79 16.87
CA ALA A 537 -12.79 14.10 16.52
C ALA A 537 -12.53 12.69 15.95
N LEU A 538 -11.48 12.52 15.14
CA LEU A 538 -11.06 11.21 14.63
C LEU A 538 -10.63 10.27 15.74
N LYS A 539 -9.83 10.73 16.71
CA LYS A 539 -9.40 9.91 17.85
C LYS A 539 -10.60 9.39 18.65
N ILE A 540 -11.56 10.26 18.96
CA ILE A 540 -12.79 9.90 19.68
C ILE A 540 -13.63 8.89 18.87
N SER A 541 -13.83 9.14 17.58
CA SER A 541 -14.58 8.24 16.70
C SER A 541 -13.91 6.87 16.57
N SER A 542 -12.57 6.85 16.46
CA SER A 542 -11.78 5.62 16.41
C SER A 542 -11.93 4.78 17.69
N ALA A 543 -11.81 5.40 18.87
CA ALA A 543 -11.92 4.68 20.15
C ALA A 543 -13.31 4.03 20.32
N LYS A 544 -14.38 4.77 19.96
CA LYS A 544 -15.76 4.23 19.97
C LYS A 544 -15.92 3.02 19.04
N ARG A 545 -15.30 3.06 17.85
CA ARG A 545 -15.34 1.93 16.90
C ARG A 545 -14.56 0.73 17.40
N THR A 546 -13.41 0.95 18.02
CA THR A 546 -12.66 -0.12 18.68
C THR A 546 -13.55 -0.83 19.71
N GLN A 547 -14.27 -0.08 20.54
CA GLN A 547 -15.20 -0.67 21.51
C GLN A 547 -16.33 -1.46 20.83
N SER A 548 -16.95 -0.91 19.79
CA SER A 548 -18.00 -1.61 19.01
C SER A 548 -17.54 -2.95 18.43
N ILE A 549 -16.28 -3.03 18.00
CA ILE A 549 -15.67 -4.27 17.46
C ILE A 549 -15.39 -5.26 18.59
N ILE A 550 -14.90 -4.78 19.74
CA ILE A 550 -14.67 -5.61 20.94
C ILE A 550 -15.99 -6.21 21.45
N ASP A 551 -17.03 -5.39 21.55
CA ASP A 551 -18.39 -5.79 21.93
C ASP A 551 -19.00 -6.83 20.96
N ASN A 552 -18.33 -7.04 19.81
CA ASN A 552 -18.61 -8.05 18.80
C ASN A 552 -20.07 -8.05 18.31
N THR A 553 -20.56 -6.85 18.00
CA THR A 553 -21.91 -6.68 17.45
C THR A 553 -22.07 -7.28 16.04
N SER A 554 -20.97 -7.71 15.41
CA SER A 554 -20.92 -8.32 14.07
C SER A 554 -21.60 -7.44 13.02
N ALA A 555 -21.52 -6.12 13.18
CA ALA A 555 -22.21 -5.15 12.33
C ALA A 555 -21.29 -4.01 11.87
N THR A 556 -20.05 -3.96 12.37
CA THR A 556 -19.16 -2.83 12.10
C THR A 556 -18.64 -2.89 10.66
N MET A 557 -19.01 -1.89 9.86
CA MET A 557 -18.60 -1.76 8.46
C MET A 557 -17.47 -0.76 8.24
N TYR A 558 -16.95 -0.10 9.28
CA TYR A 558 -15.78 0.79 9.19
C TYR A 558 -14.80 0.49 10.33
N GLY A 559 -13.54 0.28 9.99
CA GLY A 559 -12.50 -0.12 10.95
C GLY A 559 -12.01 1.00 11.87
N THR A 560 -11.03 0.66 12.71
CA THR A 560 -10.43 1.60 13.67
C THR A 560 -9.29 2.41 13.05
N GLY A 561 -8.89 3.48 13.74
CA GLY A 561 -7.69 4.26 13.44
C GLY A 561 -7.92 5.45 12.50
N ALA A 562 -7.20 6.55 12.79
CA ALA A 562 -7.21 7.76 11.95
C ALA A 562 -6.62 7.51 10.54
N TYR A 563 -5.78 6.49 10.38
CA TYR A 563 -5.14 6.16 9.10
C TYR A 563 -6.16 5.86 7.99
N LEU A 564 -7.29 5.21 8.31
CA LEU A 564 -8.34 4.93 7.33
C LEU A 564 -8.96 6.23 6.81
N ALA A 565 -9.26 7.18 7.71
CA ALA A 565 -9.83 8.47 7.32
C ALA A 565 -8.85 9.27 6.44
N LYS A 566 -7.56 9.27 6.78
CA LYS A 566 -6.51 9.89 5.96
C LYS A 566 -6.35 9.21 4.61
N TRP A 567 -6.43 7.89 4.56
CA TRP A 567 -6.35 7.14 3.31
C TRP A 567 -7.54 7.49 2.41
N HIS A 568 -8.75 7.60 2.97
CA HIS A 568 -9.91 8.08 2.21
C HIS A 568 -9.72 9.45 1.65
N HIS A 569 -9.21 10.38 2.45
CA HIS A 569 -8.96 11.73 2.00
C HIS A 569 -8.04 11.75 0.76
N LEU A 570 -6.93 11.01 0.78
CA LEU A 570 -6.03 10.91 -0.38
C LEU A 570 -6.72 10.31 -1.62
N LEU A 571 -7.55 9.30 -1.42
CA LEU A 571 -8.33 8.73 -2.53
C LEU A 571 -9.38 9.73 -3.03
N ASP A 572 -10.07 10.45 -2.15
CA ASP A 572 -11.11 11.41 -2.48
C ASP A 572 -10.55 12.56 -3.30
N GLU A 573 -9.38 13.07 -2.95
CA GLU A 573 -8.77 14.23 -3.61
C GLU A 573 -8.17 13.91 -4.97
N THR A 574 -8.02 12.63 -5.34
CA THR A 574 -7.44 12.22 -6.62
C THR A 574 -8.22 12.80 -7.80
N LEU A 575 -7.55 13.54 -8.70
CA LEU A 575 -8.20 14.14 -9.87
C LEU A 575 -8.61 13.07 -10.89
N ILE A 576 -9.78 13.28 -11.50
CA ILE A 576 -10.39 12.41 -12.49
C ILE A 576 -10.90 13.22 -13.68
N THR A 577 -10.66 12.75 -14.91
CA THR A 577 -11.18 13.39 -16.14
C THR A 577 -12.70 13.65 -16.04
N PRO A 578 -13.22 14.76 -16.58
CA PRO A 578 -14.66 15.02 -16.68
C PRO A 578 -15.46 13.83 -17.24
N ALA A 579 -16.67 13.63 -16.72
CA ALA A 579 -17.58 12.58 -17.18
C ALA A 579 -18.30 12.92 -18.49
N ARG A 580 -18.41 14.20 -18.82
CA ARG A 580 -18.99 14.72 -20.07
C ARG A 580 -17.90 15.34 -20.94
N ALA A 581 -18.22 15.63 -22.20
CA ALA A 581 -17.31 16.26 -23.14
C ALA A 581 -16.67 17.54 -22.58
N VAL A 582 -17.49 18.39 -21.96
CA VAL A 582 -17.09 19.59 -21.21
C VAL A 582 -17.78 19.53 -19.85
N GLY A 583 -17.05 19.80 -18.77
CA GLY A 583 -17.59 19.78 -17.42
C GLY A 583 -16.51 19.89 -16.35
N PRO A 584 -16.91 20.04 -15.08
CA PRO A 584 -15.94 20.18 -13.99
C PRO A 584 -15.04 18.95 -13.90
N ILE A 585 -13.79 19.19 -13.49
CA ILE A 585 -12.87 18.11 -13.11
C ILE A 585 -13.50 17.34 -11.95
N ARG A 586 -13.52 16.02 -12.11
CA ARG A 586 -14.02 15.12 -11.07
C ARG A 586 -12.90 14.80 -10.08
N ARG A 587 -13.30 14.32 -8.93
CA ARG A 587 -12.45 13.82 -7.87
C ARG A 587 -12.68 12.33 -7.64
N GLY A 588 -11.80 11.69 -6.88
CA GLY A 588 -11.93 10.29 -6.52
C GLY A 588 -13.28 10.05 -5.85
N ARG A 589 -13.73 10.95 -4.97
CA ARG A 589 -15.06 10.88 -4.33
C ARG A 589 -16.24 10.74 -5.31
N ASP A 590 -16.10 11.28 -6.53
CA ASP A 590 -17.15 11.22 -7.56
C ASP A 590 -17.18 9.90 -8.34
N VAL A 591 -16.12 9.09 -8.21
CA VAL A 591 -15.90 7.86 -8.99
C VAL A 591 -15.52 6.65 -8.16
N LYS A 592 -15.29 6.82 -6.85
CA LYS A 592 -14.80 5.80 -5.91
C LYS A 592 -15.62 4.50 -6.00
N TYR A 593 -16.84 4.55 -6.53
CA TYR A 593 -17.71 3.39 -6.50
C TYR A 593 -18.58 3.20 -7.75
N LYS A 594 -18.31 3.96 -8.82
CA LYS A 594 -18.86 3.61 -10.14
C LYS A 594 -18.09 2.39 -10.61
N GLU A 595 -18.77 1.25 -10.71
CA GLU A 595 -18.22 -0.06 -11.07
C GLU A 595 -16.88 0.07 -11.79
N GLY A 596 -15.79 -0.31 -11.10
CA GLY A 596 -14.54 -0.56 -11.79
C GLY A 596 -14.89 -1.47 -12.96
N LYS A 597 -14.49 -1.10 -14.18
CA LYS A 597 -14.95 -1.67 -15.46
C LYS A 597 -14.51 -3.13 -15.67
N TRP A 598 -14.31 -3.86 -14.58
CA TRP A 598 -14.25 -5.29 -14.48
C TRP A 598 -15.62 -5.91 -14.79
N LYS A 599 -15.61 -7.01 -15.55
CA LYS A 599 -16.83 -7.67 -16.05
C LYS A 599 -17.59 -8.48 -15.01
N GLY A 600 -17.03 -8.74 -13.83
CA GLY A 600 -17.74 -9.56 -12.86
C GLY A 600 -18.74 -8.75 -12.07
N LYS A 601 -19.88 -9.38 -11.77
CA LYS A 601 -20.93 -8.76 -10.97
C LYS A 601 -20.36 -8.41 -9.61
N ALA A 602 -20.50 -7.15 -9.21
CA ALA A 602 -20.16 -6.74 -7.86
C ALA A 602 -20.93 -7.64 -6.86
N MET A 603 -20.22 -8.23 -5.90
CA MET A 603 -20.83 -9.12 -4.90
C MET A 603 -21.75 -8.35 -3.94
N TRP A 604 -21.41 -7.09 -3.68
CA TRP A 604 -22.17 -6.12 -2.90
C TRP A 604 -21.91 -4.71 -3.43
N ASP A 605 -22.79 -3.79 -3.06
CA ASP A 605 -22.66 -2.36 -3.34
C ASP A 605 -21.70 -1.69 -2.34
N SER A 606 -20.40 -1.74 -2.65
CA SER A 606 -19.36 -1.06 -1.87
C SER A 606 -19.60 0.45 -1.76
N GLU A 607 -20.32 1.09 -2.69
CA GLU A 607 -20.68 2.51 -2.63
C GLU A 607 -21.59 2.78 -1.45
N ALA A 608 -22.74 2.09 -1.44
CA ALA A 608 -23.76 2.29 -0.44
C ALA A 608 -23.21 1.96 0.95
N ILE A 609 -22.45 0.87 1.06
CA ILE A 609 -21.81 0.46 2.32
C ILE A 609 -20.80 1.52 2.76
N SER A 610 -19.88 1.94 1.88
CA SER A 610 -18.84 2.89 2.27
C SER A 610 -19.43 4.25 2.62
N ARG A 611 -20.45 4.72 1.90
CA ARG A 611 -21.14 5.98 2.24
C ARG A 611 -21.82 5.90 3.60
N GLU A 612 -22.52 4.81 3.88
CA GLU A 612 -23.17 4.61 5.18
C GLU A 612 -22.13 4.56 6.31
N ALA A 613 -21.09 3.73 6.12
CA ALA A 613 -20.01 3.54 7.07
C ALA A 613 -19.19 4.82 7.34
N MET A 614 -19.20 5.77 6.40
CA MET A 614 -18.48 7.04 6.49
C MET A 614 -19.29 8.20 7.06
N LYS A 615 -20.63 8.09 7.23
CA LYS A 615 -21.44 9.21 7.73
C LYS A 615 -20.94 9.78 9.05
N ASP A 616 -20.43 8.90 9.91
CA ASP A 616 -19.92 9.25 11.24
C ASP A 616 -18.40 9.53 11.26
N VAL A 617 -17.74 9.54 10.09
CA VAL A 617 -16.35 9.96 9.95
C VAL A 617 -16.33 11.48 9.77
N PRO A 618 -15.63 12.24 10.65
CA PRO A 618 -15.40 13.66 10.45
C PRO A 618 -14.85 13.96 9.03
N GLU A 619 -15.29 15.05 8.41
CA GLU A 619 -14.73 15.49 7.13
C GLU A 619 -13.41 16.25 7.37
N ALA A 620 -12.39 15.94 6.57
CA ALA A 620 -11.09 16.61 6.66
C ALA A 620 -11.18 18.06 6.17
N PRO A 621 -10.63 19.05 6.89
CA PRO A 621 -10.61 20.43 6.44
C PRO A 621 -9.66 20.62 5.25
N ASP A 622 -9.91 21.64 4.44
CA ASP A 622 -9.00 22.03 3.35
C ASP A 622 -7.74 22.70 3.92
N VAL A 623 -6.63 21.96 3.86
CA VAL A 623 -5.28 22.40 4.28
C VAL A 623 -4.40 22.80 3.10
N GLY A 624 -4.96 22.95 1.88
CA GLY A 624 -4.20 23.22 0.67
C GLY A 624 -3.33 24.47 0.74
N ILE A 625 -3.76 25.50 1.46
CA ILE A 625 -2.95 26.71 1.71
C ILE A 625 -1.70 26.42 2.54
N VAL A 626 -1.79 25.55 3.55
CA VAL A 626 -0.68 25.15 4.41
C VAL A 626 0.37 24.44 3.58
N VAL A 627 -0.05 23.44 2.79
CA VAL A 627 0.84 22.67 1.91
C VAL A 627 1.50 23.56 0.85
N LYS A 628 0.72 24.47 0.24
CA LYS A 628 1.22 25.39 -0.80
C LYS A 628 2.31 26.32 -0.27
N ILE A 629 2.16 26.82 0.96
CA ILE A 629 3.10 27.79 1.55
C ILE A 629 4.31 27.07 2.17
N LEU A 630 4.06 26.02 2.94
CA LEU A 630 5.06 25.42 3.83
C LEU A 630 5.60 24.07 3.35
N GLY A 631 5.00 23.43 2.34
CA GLY A 631 5.42 22.10 1.85
C GLY A 631 6.85 22.06 1.32
N ARG A 632 7.20 22.96 0.37
CA ARG A 632 8.56 23.01 -0.18
C ARG A 632 9.62 23.41 0.86
N PRO A 633 9.40 24.45 1.70
CA PRO A 633 10.32 24.74 2.81
C PRO A 633 10.49 23.57 3.79
N PHE A 634 9.42 22.85 4.10
CA PHE A 634 9.49 21.67 4.97
C PHE A 634 10.33 20.54 4.36
N LYS A 635 10.15 20.24 3.07
CA LYS A 635 11.01 19.28 2.37
C LYS A 635 12.50 19.65 2.46
N ALA A 636 12.83 20.94 2.33
CA ALA A 636 14.21 21.41 2.46
C ALA A 636 14.77 21.17 3.87
N VAL A 637 13.98 21.41 4.92
CA VAL A 637 14.37 21.08 6.31
C VAL A 637 14.67 19.58 6.45
N LEU A 638 13.81 18.71 5.90
CA LEU A 638 14.06 17.26 5.94
C LEU A 638 15.34 16.86 5.22
N GLN A 639 15.63 17.48 4.07
CA GLN A 639 16.86 17.23 3.31
C GLN A 639 18.11 17.69 4.08
N GLU A 640 18.03 18.76 4.86
CA GLU A 640 19.12 19.21 5.73
C GLU A 640 19.35 18.26 6.90
N MET A 641 18.28 17.75 7.53
CA MET A 641 18.38 16.80 8.64
C MET A 641 19.10 15.50 8.25
N ILE A 642 18.90 15.02 7.01
CA ILE A 642 19.55 13.81 6.49
C ILE A 642 21.06 14.00 6.26
N ILE A 643 21.53 15.22 6.02
CA ILE A 643 22.99 15.47 5.86
C ILE A 643 23.71 15.32 7.20
N ILE A 644 23.03 15.64 8.29
CA ILE A 644 23.60 15.72 9.64
C ILE A 644 23.57 14.34 10.34
N ALA A 645 22.64 13.46 9.94
CA ALA A 645 22.48 12.09 10.43
C ALA A 645 23.32 11.09 9.61
#